data_AF-A0A7J7IYI8-F1
#
_entry.id   AF-A0A7J7IYI8-F1
#
_cell.length_a   1.000
_cell.length_b   1.000
_cell.length_c   1.000
_cell.angle_alpha   90.00
_cell.angle_beta   90.00
_cell.angle_gamma   90.00
#
_symmetry.space_group_name_H-M   'P 1'
#
loop_
_entity.id
_entity.type
_entity.pdbx_description
1 polymer ?
#
loop_
_entity_poly.entity_id
_entity_poly.type
_entity_poly.pdbx_seq_one_letter_code
_entity_poly.pdbx_strand_id
1 'polypeptide(L)'
;MLDGIEISQPTWEALSDIDSAKQFCQKVGYPCLVRPSYVLSGACMNVAYSDSELTSYLEQAAAVNRDHPVVISKFILDAKEIDVDCVACEGEVVCIAISEHIENAGVHSGDATLVTPPQDLNEETLAKIKAIAYSVGKALHVNGPFNMQLIAKENNLKVIECNVRVSRSFPFVSKTLDHDFIAMATKIIVGEHVSRVNVLEGCGRVGVKVPVFSYARLTGANVLQGVAMASTGEVACFGEDRYEAYFKALLSTGFKVPKKDILLSAGSYNGKNELLPYVKKLIDMGFKLYGSMRTTDFYTSHGVNVEEVDNNILDSLMANEFDLLINLPLTSGGSRKVSSITTQGHITRRLAIDHSVPLITDVKCAKMFVQALERTNGLPSMKTHIDCVTSQSMFRLPGLIDVHVHMREPGAVHKEDFKSGTAAALAGGVTMVLCMPNTAPAIIDSDSLQLAHKVAKEGARCDYGLYLGASATNYSTLAGISHDAVALKMYLNETYTTLRLDDISVWMKHFENWPKNKPIVCHAESRTCASAILLAHLCDRPVHIAHLARKEEMMVVKKAKANGLKVTCEVCPHHLFLTEDNHMSEGRSSVRPRLVTEEDRQCLWDNIDIIDCFATDHAPHTDEEKSKNPGPFGFPGLETMLPLLLTAVNDGRLTLADIEAKLHTNPKKIFNLPDQPDTYVEVNMDREWTIPYAMKYSKAGWTPFTGQKVKGCVSRVVLRGQIVYVDGEILAEPGYGQAIATSSAGREESNVATLNGGLRSSSKEIIGSPSRLIRSTSKVETVSVKVDDSITTTDPRFLADLTQQILADPLPKHIISVSAFKKPHLHQILNLAHQYRLCKIKKQPLNHILEGKVMAMMFYEASTRTTSSFSVAMQLLGGIVQKCDPDTSSLVKGETLSDTVNVMASYADVMVIRHQEKGAIQKAIVNTHTPVISAGDGTGEHPTQALLDVFTIREEIGTVNSLTITMVGDLKNGRTVHSLAKLLTLYRVRELRYVSVPSLSMPPEIKNFVKSRGIKQEEYTSLESALPDTDVLYMTRVQKERFSSEEEYIKTRSAFEVTPKLMTKAKKKMIVMHPLPRVCEISPDFDTDPRAAYFRQTEYGMFVRMALLTLVLGHSL
;
A
#
# COMPACT_ATOMS: atom_id res chain seq x y z
N MET A 1 2.61 -16.45 -40.75
CA MET A 1 3.35 -17.28 -39.78
C MET A 1 2.51 -18.47 -39.37
N LEU A 2 1.38 -18.30 -38.66
CA LEU A 2 0.52 -19.41 -38.22
C LEU A 2 0.09 -20.34 -39.35
N ASP A 3 -0.29 -19.81 -40.52
CA ASP A 3 -0.64 -20.63 -41.69
C ASP A 3 0.53 -21.51 -42.18
N GLY A 4 1.77 -21.03 -42.04
CA GLY A 4 2.96 -21.78 -42.45
C GLY A 4 3.36 -22.90 -41.48
N ILE A 5 2.81 -22.89 -40.26
CA ILE A 5 2.96 -23.97 -39.27
C ILE A 5 1.63 -24.72 -39.04
N GLU A 6 0.66 -24.55 -39.96
CA GLU A 6 -0.64 -25.24 -39.97
C GLU A 6 -1.49 -25.04 -38.70
N ILE A 7 -1.38 -23.88 -38.05
CA ILE A 7 -2.16 -23.54 -36.85
C ILE A 7 -3.34 -22.65 -37.21
N SER A 8 -4.55 -23.05 -36.78
CA SER A 8 -5.78 -22.32 -37.08
C SER A 8 -5.90 -21.00 -36.30
N GLN A 9 -6.51 -20.00 -36.93
CA GLN A 9 -6.83 -18.69 -36.38
C GLN A 9 -8.23 -18.25 -36.85
N PRO A 10 -8.93 -17.34 -36.14
CA PRO A 10 -10.16 -16.74 -36.66
C PRO A 10 -9.88 -16.00 -37.97
N THR A 11 -10.78 -16.09 -38.95
CA THR A 11 -10.64 -15.33 -40.20
C THR A 11 -10.61 -13.84 -39.89
N TRP A 12 -9.58 -13.15 -40.37
CA TRP A 12 -9.37 -11.72 -40.12
C TRP A 12 -8.82 -11.00 -41.35
N GLU A 13 -9.03 -9.69 -41.41
CA GLU A 13 -8.48 -8.81 -42.46
C GLU A 13 -8.22 -7.42 -41.90
N ALA A 14 -7.15 -6.75 -42.37
CA ALA A 14 -6.84 -5.36 -42.04
C ALA A 14 -7.39 -4.45 -43.15
N LEU A 15 -8.32 -3.57 -42.80
CA LEU A 15 -9.13 -2.82 -43.75
C LEU A 15 -9.04 -1.31 -43.45
N SER A 16 -8.92 -0.51 -44.51
CA SER A 16 -8.80 0.95 -44.43
C SER A 16 -10.07 1.70 -44.81
N ASP A 17 -11.03 1.03 -45.45
CA ASP A 17 -12.28 1.62 -45.91
C ASP A 17 -13.52 0.84 -45.43
N ILE A 18 -14.63 1.57 -45.29
CA ILE A 18 -15.88 1.05 -44.71
C ILE A 18 -16.56 0.03 -45.64
N ASP A 19 -16.40 0.17 -46.95
CA ASP A 19 -17.07 -0.69 -47.92
C ASP A 19 -16.41 -2.08 -47.96
N SER A 20 -15.07 -2.14 -47.96
CA SER A 20 -14.32 -3.38 -47.80
C SER A 20 -14.61 -4.04 -46.44
N ALA A 21 -14.78 -3.25 -45.36
CA ALA A 21 -15.19 -3.77 -44.05
C ALA A 21 -16.55 -4.47 -44.08
N LYS A 22 -17.54 -3.90 -44.80
CA LYS A 22 -18.85 -4.53 -44.98
C LYS A 22 -18.75 -5.81 -45.83
N GLN A 23 -18.01 -5.76 -46.94
CA GLN A 23 -17.81 -6.93 -47.81
C GLN A 23 -17.17 -8.10 -47.05
N PHE A 24 -16.15 -7.82 -46.24
CA PHE A 24 -15.53 -8.83 -45.38
C PHE A 24 -16.52 -9.41 -44.38
N CYS A 25 -17.28 -8.57 -43.66
CA CYS A 25 -18.26 -9.02 -42.68
C CYS A 25 -19.39 -9.86 -43.30
N GLN A 26 -19.82 -9.53 -44.52
CA GLN A 26 -20.79 -10.33 -45.27
C GLN A 26 -20.22 -11.70 -45.68
N LYS A 27 -18.94 -11.74 -46.05
CA LYS A 27 -18.22 -12.98 -46.41
C LYS A 27 -18.04 -13.92 -45.22
N VAL A 28 -17.65 -13.41 -44.04
CA VAL A 28 -17.40 -14.24 -42.85
C VAL A 28 -18.63 -14.44 -41.96
N GLY A 29 -19.67 -13.63 -42.17
CA GLY A 29 -20.92 -13.62 -41.42
C GLY A 29 -20.81 -12.97 -40.03
N TYR A 30 -21.86 -12.27 -39.61
CA TYR A 30 -21.94 -11.69 -38.26
C TYR A 30 -22.13 -12.74 -37.15
N PRO A 31 -21.78 -12.43 -35.88
CA PRO A 31 -21.09 -11.21 -35.42
C PRO A 31 -19.60 -11.16 -35.81
N CYS A 32 -19.05 -9.94 -35.87
CA CYS A 32 -17.64 -9.65 -36.18
C CYS A 32 -17.03 -8.72 -35.11
N LEU A 33 -15.76 -8.94 -34.78
CA LEU A 33 -15.01 -8.16 -33.82
C LEU A 33 -14.16 -7.10 -34.53
N VAL A 34 -14.39 -5.84 -34.16
CA VAL A 34 -13.70 -4.67 -34.72
C VAL A 34 -12.59 -4.24 -33.75
N ARG A 35 -11.35 -4.19 -34.24
CA ARG A 35 -10.14 -3.85 -33.46
C ARG A 35 -9.36 -2.73 -34.15
N PRO A 36 -9.24 -1.54 -33.58
CA PRO A 36 -8.33 -0.52 -34.11
C PRO A 36 -6.87 -0.99 -33.91
N SER A 37 -5.97 -0.81 -34.87
CA SER A 37 -4.62 -1.41 -34.79
C SER A 37 -3.62 -0.71 -33.86
N TYR A 38 -4.03 0.30 -33.09
CA TYR A 38 -3.14 1.16 -32.26
C TYR A 38 -3.31 0.97 -30.77
N VAL A 39 -4.17 0.03 -30.34
CA VAL A 39 -4.66 0.00 -28.96
C VAL A 39 -4.20 -1.26 -28.23
N LEU A 40 -3.41 -1.04 -27.19
CA LEU A 40 -3.12 -2.03 -26.14
C LEU A 40 -4.33 -2.13 -25.20
N SER A 41 -4.65 -3.33 -24.71
CA SER A 41 -5.78 -3.62 -23.78
C SER A 41 -7.20 -3.49 -24.36
N GLY A 42 -7.33 -3.56 -25.69
CA GLY A 42 -8.64 -3.62 -26.35
C GLY A 42 -9.52 -2.37 -26.22
N ALA A 43 -8.94 -1.22 -25.87
CA ALA A 43 -9.69 0.02 -25.83
C ALA A 43 -10.27 0.32 -27.23
N CYS A 44 -11.57 0.64 -27.27
CA CYS A 44 -12.38 0.81 -28.49
C CYS A 44 -12.65 -0.48 -29.32
N MET A 45 -12.39 -1.68 -28.78
CA MET A 45 -12.89 -2.92 -29.39
C MET A 45 -14.41 -3.03 -29.25
N ASN A 46 -15.09 -3.43 -30.33
CA ASN A 46 -16.55 -3.61 -30.34
C ASN A 46 -16.93 -4.85 -31.15
N VAL A 47 -18.04 -5.49 -30.76
CA VAL A 47 -18.64 -6.60 -31.52
C VAL A 47 -19.81 -6.02 -32.34
N ALA A 48 -19.69 -6.06 -33.65
CA ALA A 48 -20.75 -5.69 -34.58
C ALA A 48 -21.64 -6.90 -34.87
N TYR A 49 -22.96 -6.72 -34.82
CA TYR A 49 -23.96 -7.74 -35.19
C TYR A 49 -24.65 -7.43 -36.53
N SER A 50 -24.44 -6.23 -37.09
CA SER A 50 -25.00 -5.78 -38.36
C SER A 50 -24.11 -4.75 -39.06
N ASP A 51 -24.36 -4.53 -40.36
CA ASP A 51 -23.72 -3.48 -41.17
C ASP A 51 -23.91 -2.07 -40.56
N SER A 52 -25.06 -1.80 -39.96
CA SER A 52 -25.38 -0.51 -39.35
C SER A 52 -24.54 -0.24 -38.09
N GLU A 53 -24.35 -1.25 -37.25
CA GLU A 53 -23.48 -1.18 -36.07
C GLU A 53 -22.01 -1.04 -36.48
N LEU A 54 -21.58 -1.85 -37.46
CA LEU A 54 -20.23 -1.77 -38.01
C LEU A 54 -19.90 -0.37 -38.50
N THR A 55 -20.78 0.24 -39.29
CA THR A 55 -20.59 1.61 -39.80
C THR A 55 -20.47 2.62 -38.65
N SER A 56 -21.32 2.51 -37.63
CA SER A 56 -21.27 3.41 -36.47
C SER A 56 -19.98 3.26 -35.67
N TYR A 57 -19.44 2.05 -35.52
CA TYR A 57 -18.17 1.81 -34.83
C TYR A 57 -16.99 2.34 -35.63
N LEU A 58 -16.98 2.15 -36.95
CA LEU A 58 -15.92 2.65 -37.82
C LEU A 58 -15.92 4.18 -37.89
N GLU A 59 -17.08 4.84 -37.95
CA GLU A 59 -17.18 6.31 -37.89
C GLU A 59 -16.63 6.89 -36.57
N GLN A 60 -16.92 6.22 -35.44
CA GLN A 60 -16.40 6.61 -34.14
C GLN A 60 -14.88 6.39 -34.04
N ALA A 61 -14.37 5.29 -34.58
CA ALA A 61 -12.93 4.99 -34.61
C ALA A 61 -12.17 5.98 -35.52
N ALA A 62 -12.73 6.33 -36.68
CA ALA A 62 -12.14 7.28 -37.63
C ALA A 62 -12.09 8.73 -37.09
N ALA A 63 -12.93 9.09 -36.12
CA ALA A 63 -12.88 10.38 -35.43
C ALA A 63 -11.70 10.48 -34.44
N VAL A 64 -11.12 9.34 -34.01
CA VAL A 64 -10.01 9.28 -33.05
C VAL A 64 -8.66 9.33 -33.76
N ASN A 65 -8.51 8.68 -34.92
CA ASN A 65 -7.32 8.79 -35.78
C ASN A 65 -7.64 8.29 -37.20
N ARG A 66 -7.23 9.03 -38.25
CA ARG A 66 -7.54 8.71 -39.67
C ARG A 66 -6.44 7.92 -40.38
N ASP A 67 -5.22 7.90 -39.89
CA ASP A 67 -4.04 7.49 -40.67
C ASP A 67 -3.75 5.97 -40.65
N HIS A 68 -4.78 5.16 -40.36
CA HIS A 68 -4.55 4.04 -39.48
C HIS A 68 -5.62 2.91 -39.67
N PRO A 69 -5.28 1.73 -40.28
CA PRO A 69 -6.24 0.65 -40.57
C PRO A 69 -6.98 0.08 -39.35
N VAL A 70 -8.14 -0.55 -39.61
CA VAL A 70 -8.92 -1.29 -38.61
C VAL A 70 -8.85 -2.77 -38.93
N VAL A 71 -8.56 -3.60 -37.93
CA VAL A 71 -8.54 -5.06 -38.06
C VAL A 71 -9.92 -5.61 -37.70
N ILE A 72 -10.52 -6.37 -38.60
CA ILE A 72 -11.81 -7.02 -38.37
C ILE A 72 -11.60 -8.53 -38.38
N SER A 73 -12.20 -9.23 -37.41
CA SER A 73 -12.10 -10.69 -37.29
C SER A 73 -13.47 -11.32 -37.02
N LYS A 74 -13.64 -12.58 -37.41
CA LYS A 74 -14.85 -13.35 -37.10
C LYS A 74 -14.98 -13.56 -35.58
N PHE A 75 -16.09 -13.11 -35.00
CA PHE A 75 -16.39 -13.36 -33.59
C PHE A 75 -17.08 -14.72 -33.42
N ILE A 76 -16.50 -15.59 -32.58
CA ILE A 76 -16.98 -16.96 -32.35
C ILE A 76 -17.80 -16.96 -31.06
N LEU A 77 -19.12 -17.13 -31.18
CA LEU A 77 -20.03 -17.20 -30.05
C LEU A 77 -19.91 -18.52 -29.30
N ASP A 78 -20.18 -18.49 -27.99
CA ASP A 78 -20.26 -19.66 -27.10
C ASP A 78 -19.01 -20.54 -27.14
N ALA A 79 -17.84 -19.91 -27.25
CA ALA A 79 -16.55 -20.59 -27.21
C ALA A 79 -15.83 -20.30 -25.89
N LYS A 80 -14.98 -21.23 -25.45
CA LYS A 80 -14.18 -21.08 -24.23
C LYS A 80 -12.85 -20.41 -24.57
N GLU A 81 -12.40 -19.49 -23.73
CA GLU A 81 -11.09 -18.85 -23.86
C GLU A 81 -10.08 -19.49 -22.91
N ILE A 82 -8.83 -19.59 -23.35
CA ILE A 82 -7.74 -20.26 -22.64
C ILE A 82 -6.50 -19.37 -22.73
N ASP A 83 -5.88 -19.09 -21.58
CA ASP A 83 -4.59 -18.40 -21.50
C ASP A 83 -3.46 -19.41 -21.27
N VAL A 84 -2.36 -19.24 -22.00
CA VAL A 84 -1.18 -20.11 -21.93
C VAL A 84 0.05 -19.23 -21.70
N ASP A 85 0.64 -19.33 -20.51
CA ASP A 85 1.85 -18.59 -20.13
C ASP A 85 3.07 -19.52 -20.25
N CYS A 86 4.08 -19.09 -21.00
CA CYS A 86 5.24 -19.91 -21.35
C CYS A 86 6.55 -19.15 -21.11
N VAL A 87 7.60 -19.91 -20.83
CA VAL A 87 8.99 -19.45 -20.88
C VAL A 87 9.75 -20.35 -21.85
N ALA A 88 10.46 -19.76 -22.80
CA ALA A 88 11.26 -20.48 -23.79
C ALA A 88 12.72 -20.02 -23.79
N CYS A 89 13.61 -20.93 -24.16
CA CYS A 89 15.03 -20.67 -24.41
C CYS A 89 15.32 -21.08 -25.86
N GLU A 90 15.78 -20.13 -26.68
CA GLU A 90 16.06 -20.36 -28.11
C GLU A 90 14.91 -21.02 -28.90
N GLY A 91 13.67 -20.71 -28.54
CA GLY A 91 12.45 -21.26 -29.16
C GLY A 91 11.94 -22.57 -28.56
N GLU A 92 12.70 -23.23 -27.67
CA GLU A 92 12.26 -24.41 -26.94
C GLU A 92 11.59 -24.01 -25.62
N VAL A 93 10.33 -24.42 -25.43
CA VAL A 93 9.57 -24.07 -24.22
C VAL A 93 10.04 -24.90 -23.03
N VAL A 94 10.60 -24.22 -22.03
CA VAL A 94 11.16 -24.84 -20.81
C VAL A 94 10.18 -24.87 -19.64
N CYS A 95 9.16 -24.01 -19.65
CA CYS A 95 8.10 -23.96 -18.64
C CYS A 95 6.79 -23.46 -19.25
N ILE A 96 5.65 -24.03 -18.84
CA ILE A 96 4.33 -23.74 -19.39
C ILE A 96 3.25 -23.87 -18.32
N ALA A 97 2.37 -22.88 -18.23
CA ALA A 97 1.15 -22.89 -17.44
C ALA A 97 -0.07 -22.70 -18.36
N ILE A 98 -1.12 -23.48 -18.14
CA ILE A 98 -2.39 -23.36 -18.88
C ILE A 98 -3.45 -22.92 -17.88
N SER A 99 -4.24 -21.93 -18.26
CA SER A 99 -5.33 -21.38 -17.44
C SER A 99 -6.60 -21.35 -18.26
N GLU A 100 -7.70 -21.84 -17.70
CA GLU A 100 -9.01 -21.77 -18.36
C GLU A 100 -9.81 -20.58 -17.84
N HIS A 101 -10.56 -19.93 -18.74
CA HIS A 101 -11.52 -18.91 -18.35
C HIS A 101 -12.83 -19.54 -17.89
N ILE A 102 -13.51 -18.89 -16.94
CA ILE A 102 -14.89 -19.27 -16.57
C ILE A 102 -15.88 -18.65 -17.55
N GLU A 103 -15.74 -17.37 -17.85
CA GLU A 103 -16.52 -16.65 -18.84
C GLU A 103 -16.23 -17.17 -20.26
N ASN A 104 -17.20 -17.01 -21.16
CA ASN A 104 -17.00 -17.33 -22.58
C ASN A 104 -16.13 -16.26 -23.27
N ALA A 105 -15.48 -16.65 -24.37
CA ALA A 105 -14.73 -15.77 -25.25
C ALA A 105 -15.60 -14.57 -25.67
N GLY A 106 -15.10 -13.35 -25.44
CA GLY A 106 -15.86 -12.12 -25.60
C GLY A 106 -15.85 -11.22 -24.37
N VAL A 107 -15.62 -11.80 -23.19
CA VAL A 107 -15.13 -11.04 -22.03
C VAL A 107 -13.63 -10.89 -22.18
N HIS A 108 -13.10 -9.68 -22.02
CA HIS A 108 -11.67 -9.43 -22.11
C HIS A 108 -10.93 -10.27 -21.05
N SER A 109 -9.83 -10.93 -21.40
CA SER A 109 -9.05 -11.82 -20.50
C SER A 109 -8.65 -11.16 -19.17
N GLY A 110 -8.40 -9.85 -19.20
CA GLY A 110 -8.22 -9.02 -18.01
C GLY A 110 -9.37 -8.98 -17.01
N ASP A 111 -10.61 -9.09 -17.49
CA ASP A 111 -11.85 -9.10 -16.70
C ASP A 111 -12.43 -10.51 -16.54
N ALA A 112 -11.74 -11.52 -17.07
CA ALA A 112 -12.15 -12.91 -16.97
C ALA A 112 -11.59 -13.54 -15.69
N THR A 113 -12.35 -14.48 -15.16
CA THR A 113 -11.94 -15.32 -14.04
C THR A 113 -11.10 -16.48 -14.57
N LEU A 114 -9.89 -16.65 -14.05
CA LEU A 114 -8.96 -17.70 -14.47
C LEU A 114 -8.89 -18.85 -13.45
N VAL A 115 -8.78 -20.08 -13.93
CA VAL A 115 -8.54 -21.28 -13.11
C VAL A 115 -7.25 -21.97 -13.55
N THR A 116 -6.34 -22.22 -12.61
CA THR A 116 -5.04 -22.87 -12.85
C THR A 116 -4.73 -23.89 -11.75
N PRO A 117 -4.27 -25.10 -12.07
CA PRO A 117 -4.35 -25.77 -13.37
C PRO A 117 -5.81 -25.86 -13.88
N PRO A 118 -6.04 -26.06 -15.18
CA PRO A 118 -7.41 -26.13 -15.72
C PRO A 118 -8.11 -27.39 -15.21
N GLN A 119 -9.41 -27.30 -14.91
CA GLN A 119 -10.20 -28.39 -14.33
C GLN A 119 -11.36 -28.84 -15.23
N ASP A 120 -11.65 -28.09 -16.29
CA ASP A 120 -12.74 -28.33 -17.24
C ASP A 120 -12.22 -28.35 -18.69
N LEU A 121 -11.02 -28.89 -18.88
CA LEU A 121 -10.41 -29.22 -20.18
C LEU A 121 -10.05 -30.70 -20.22
N ASN A 122 -10.33 -31.37 -21.35
CA ASN A 122 -9.95 -32.76 -21.55
C ASN A 122 -8.46 -32.90 -21.97
N GLU A 123 -7.89 -34.09 -21.78
CA GLU A 123 -6.48 -34.36 -22.05
C GLU A 123 -6.10 -34.14 -23.53
N GLU A 124 -6.99 -34.47 -24.46
CA GLU A 124 -6.78 -34.28 -25.90
C GLU A 124 -6.59 -32.79 -26.24
N THR A 125 -7.43 -31.93 -25.64
CA THR A 125 -7.35 -30.47 -25.83
C THR A 125 -6.07 -29.93 -25.21
N LEU A 126 -5.70 -30.40 -24.01
CA LEU A 126 -4.44 -30.01 -23.37
C LEU A 126 -3.22 -30.40 -24.20
N ALA A 127 -3.22 -31.59 -24.80
CA ALA A 127 -2.14 -32.03 -25.68
C ALA A 127 -2.03 -31.14 -26.93
N LYS A 128 -3.15 -30.79 -27.56
CA LYS A 128 -3.18 -29.86 -28.70
C LYS A 128 -2.70 -28.45 -28.33
N ILE A 129 -3.08 -27.94 -27.16
CA ILE A 129 -2.60 -26.63 -26.65
C ILE A 129 -1.07 -26.63 -26.51
N LYS A 130 -0.50 -27.69 -25.91
CA LYS A 130 0.96 -27.82 -25.76
C LYS A 130 1.67 -27.85 -27.12
N ALA A 131 1.15 -28.64 -28.07
CA ALA A 131 1.71 -28.72 -29.41
C ALA A 131 1.71 -27.35 -30.11
N ILE A 132 0.61 -26.61 -30.00
CA ILE A 132 0.50 -25.24 -30.52
C ILE A 132 1.53 -24.31 -29.87
N ALA A 133 1.65 -24.34 -28.54
CA ALA A 133 2.60 -23.50 -27.80
C ALA A 133 4.07 -23.79 -28.17
N TYR A 134 4.44 -25.06 -28.34
CA TYR A 134 5.78 -25.46 -28.77
C TYR A 134 6.09 -25.02 -30.20
N SER A 135 5.15 -25.23 -31.12
CA SER A 135 5.30 -24.80 -32.52
C SER A 135 5.43 -23.28 -32.65
N VAL A 136 4.65 -22.51 -31.87
CA VAL A 136 4.73 -21.04 -31.88
C VAL A 136 6.03 -20.54 -31.24
N GLY A 137 6.43 -21.10 -30.09
CA GLY A 137 7.70 -20.76 -29.44
C GLY A 137 8.90 -20.95 -30.36
N LYS A 138 8.92 -22.08 -31.09
CA LYS A 138 9.96 -22.41 -32.06
C LYS A 138 9.93 -21.49 -33.30
N ALA A 139 8.75 -21.26 -33.88
CA ALA A 139 8.61 -20.43 -35.06
C ALA A 139 9.00 -18.96 -34.83
N LEU A 140 8.82 -18.46 -33.61
CA LEU A 140 9.19 -17.09 -33.21
C LEU A 140 10.59 -17.00 -32.61
N HIS A 141 11.32 -18.11 -32.45
CA HIS A 141 12.61 -18.18 -31.75
C HIS A 141 12.59 -17.45 -30.40
N VAL A 142 11.54 -17.71 -29.60
CA VAL A 142 11.34 -16.97 -28.33
C VAL A 142 12.46 -17.27 -27.36
N ASN A 143 13.07 -16.22 -26.81
CA ASN A 143 14.06 -16.30 -25.74
C ASN A 143 13.63 -15.45 -24.55
N GLY A 144 12.93 -16.07 -23.60
CA GLY A 144 12.28 -15.43 -22.47
C GLY A 144 10.78 -15.77 -22.37
N PRO A 145 9.96 -14.87 -21.79
CA PRO A 145 8.55 -15.13 -21.53
C PRO A 145 7.66 -14.78 -22.72
N PHE A 146 6.62 -15.58 -22.94
CA PHE A 146 5.53 -15.24 -23.86
C PHE A 146 4.20 -15.78 -23.36
N ASN A 147 3.11 -15.21 -23.86
CA ASN A 147 1.75 -15.61 -23.55
C ASN A 147 0.96 -15.82 -24.84
N MET A 148 0.11 -16.84 -24.86
CA MET A 148 -0.80 -17.13 -25.96
C MET A 148 -2.23 -17.22 -25.48
N GLN A 149 -3.14 -16.72 -26.29
CA GLN A 149 -4.58 -16.80 -26.02
C GLN A 149 -5.26 -17.65 -27.10
N LEU A 150 -6.07 -18.61 -26.68
CA LEU A 150 -6.70 -19.59 -27.55
C LEU A 150 -8.22 -19.60 -27.34
N ILE A 151 -8.95 -19.85 -28.43
CA ILE A 151 -10.38 -20.17 -28.39
C ILE A 151 -10.56 -21.66 -28.61
N ALA A 152 -11.34 -22.30 -27.75
CA ALA A 152 -11.76 -23.69 -27.86
C ALA A 152 -13.27 -23.79 -28.11
N LYS A 153 -13.65 -24.43 -29.22
CA LYS A 153 -15.04 -24.79 -29.52
C LYS A 153 -15.10 -26.13 -30.24
N GLU A 154 -15.88 -27.07 -29.71
CA GLU A 154 -16.06 -28.41 -30.32
C GLU A 154 -14.70 -29.10 -30.63
N ASN A 155 -13.76 -29.09 -29.66
CA ASN A 155 -12.38 -29.59 -29.80
C ASN A 155 -11.51 -28.93 -30.91
N ASN A 156 -12.00 -27.86 -31.55
CA ASN A 156 -11.22 -27.02 -32.45
C ASN A 156 -10.58 -25.88 -31.67
N LEU A 157 -9.26 -25.74 -31.81
CA LEU A 157 -8.48 -24.67 -31.21
C LEU A 157 -8.08 -23.63 -32.26
N LYS A 158 -8.26 -22.35 -31.92
CA LYS A 158 -7.82 -21.23 -32.74
C LYS A 158 -7.01 -20.23 -31.92
N VAL A 159 -5.87 -19.80 -32.44
CA VAL A 159 -5.05 -18.76 -31.79
C VAL A 159 -5.71 -17.39 -31.98
N ILE A 160 -5.93 -16.66 -30.89
CA ILE A 160 -6.38 -15.26 -30.91
C ILE A 160 -5.19 -14.36 -31.15
N GLU A 161 -4.19 -14.45 -30.27
CA GLU A 161 -2.98 -13.64 -30.30
C GLU A 161 -1.84 -14.32 -29.52
N CYS A 162 -0.62 -13.85 -29.77
CA CYS A 162 0.59 -14.25 -29.05
C CYS A 162 1.35 -12.99 -28.64
N ASN A 163 1.48 -12.78 -27.33
CA ASN A 163 2.22 -11.70 -26.71
C ASN A 163 3.63 -12.19 -26.35
N VAL A 164 4.66 -11.79 -27.10
CA VAL A 164 6.06 -12.19 -26.83
C VAL A 164 6.67 -11.33 -25.70
N ARG A 165 6.05 -11.43 -24.53
CA ARG A 165 6.40 -10.72 -23.30
C ARG A 165 5.72 -11.38 -22.11
N VAL A 166 6.05 -10.91 -20.91
CA VAL A 166 5.30 -11.22 -19.68
C VAL A 166 3.84 -10.77 -19.82
N SER A 167 2.92 -11.63 -19.40
CA SER A 167 1.50 -11.32 -19.25
C SER A 167 1.17 -11.01 -17.78
N ARG A 168 -0.01 -10.43 -17.55
CA ARG A 168 -0.49 -10.13 -16.20
C ARG A 168 -0.78 -11.37 -15.35
N SER A 169 -0.96 -12.54 -15.96
CA SER A 169 -1.20 -13.79 -15.22
C SER A 169 0.08 -14.46 -14.73
N PHE A 170 1.27 -14.03 -15.16
CA PHE A 170 2.56 -14.60 -14.70
C PHE A 170 2.71 -14.63 -13.17
N PRO A 171 2.42 -13.54 -12.43
CA PRO A 171 2.45 -13.59 -10.96
C PRO A 171 1.47 -14.62 -10.39
N PHE A 172 0.25 -14.68 -10.92
CA PHE A 172 -0.78 -15.62 -10.49
C PHE A 172 -0.40 -17.08 -10.73
N VAL A 173 0.06 -17.43 -11.94
CA VAL A 173 0.47 -18.81 -12.25
C VAL A 173 1.74 -19.19 -11.48
N SER A 174 2.65 -18.25 -11.26
CA SER A 174 3.88 -18.52 -10.50
C SER A 174 3.58 -18.88 -9.05
N LYS A 175 2.66 -18.14 -8.41
CA LYS A 175 2.21 -18.44 -7.05
C LYS A 175 1.37 -19.71 -7.01
N THR A 176 0.48 -19.92 -7.98
CA THR A 176 -0.38 -21.10 -8.01
C THR A 176 0.42 -22.39 -8.18
N LEU A 177 1.38 -22.42 -9.10
CA LEU A 177 2.16 -23.61 -9.46
C LEU A 177 3.46 -23.77 -8.67
N ASP A 178 3.72 -22.89 -7.71
CA ASP A 178 4.90 -22.91 -6.84
C ASP A 178 6.23 -22.81 -7.60
N HIS A 179 6.25 -22.02 -8.68
CA HIS A 179 7.41 -21.87 -9.54
C HIS A 179 7.49 -20.46 -10.10
N ASP A 180 8.62 -19.76 -9.91
CA ASP A 180 8.77 -18.38 -10.38
C ASP A 180 9.13 -18.30 -11.87
N PHE A 181 8.11 -18.08 -12.71
CA PHE A 181 8.28 -17.95 -14.16
C PHE A 181 9.11 -16.71 -14.52
N ILE A 182 9.05 -15.64 -13.73
CA ILE A 182 9.77 -14.39 -14.01
C ILE A 182 11.25 -14.55 -13.70
N ALA A 183 11.59 -15.16 -12.56
CA ALA A 183 12.98 -15.49 -12.23
C ALA A 183 13.60 -16.41 -13.29
N MET A 184 12.85 -17.43 -13.73
CA MET A 184 13.28 -18.33 -14.80
C MET A 184 13.51 -17.59 -16.13
N ALA A 185 12.54 -16.78 -16.56
CA ALA A 185 12.64 -15.99 -17.77
C ALA A 185 13.83 -15.00 -17.71
N THR A 186 14.06 -14.39 -16.56
CA THR A 186 15.19 -13.46 -16.34
C THR A 186 16.53 -14.18 -16.51
N LYS A 187 16.69 -15.37 -15.91
CA LYS A 187 17.90 -16.19 -16.07
C LYS A 187 18.22 -16.46 -17.54
N ILE A 188 17.22 -16.84 -18.32
CA ILE A 188 17.38 -17.10 -19.76
C ILE A 188 17.79 -15.82 -20.51
N ILE A 189 17.16 -14.68 -20.19
CA ILE A 189 17.48 -13.39 -20.83
C ILE A 189 18.93 -12.95 -20.53
N VAL A 190 19.46 -13.23 -19.33
CA VAL A 190 20.85 -12.90 -18.97
C VAL A 190 21.88 -13.96 -19.40
N GLY A 191 21.44 -15.04 -20.05
CA GLY A 191 22.30 -16.11 -20.56
C GLY A 191 22.71 -17.17 -19.52
N GLU A 192 22.00 -17.26 -18.39
CA GLU A 192 22.17 -18.38 -17.45
C GLU A 192 21.52 -19.66 -17.96
N HIS A 193 22.14 -20.80 -17.66
CA HIS A 193 21.59 -22.11 -17.99
C HIS A 193 20.40 -22.45 -17.09
N VAL A 194 19.28 -22.83 -17.71
CA VAL A 194 18.04 -23.22 -17.03
C VAL A 194 17.57 -24.58 -17.53
N SER A 195 17.27 -25.49 -16.60
CA SER A 195 16.70 -26.80 -16.91
C SER A 195 15.18 -26.70 -17.14
N ARG A 196 14.63 -27.58 -18.01
CA ARG A 196 13.19 -27.70 -18.23
C ARG A 196 12.46 -28.15 -16.96
N VAL A 197 11.32 -27.53 -16.67
CA VAL A 197 10.49 -27.84 -15.50
C VAL A 197 9.06 -28.16 -15.96
N ASN A 198 8.48 -29.26 -15.46
CA ASN A 198 7.08 -29.60 -15.71
C ASN A 198 6.22 -29.18 -14.51
N VAL A 199 5.49 -28.08 -14.65
CA VAL A 199 4.57 -27.55 -13.62
C VAL A 199 3.09 -27.82 -13.93
N LEU A 200 2.79 -28.44 -15.08
CA LEU A 200 1.42 -28.61 -15.58
C LEU A 200 0.54 -29.52 -14.72
N GLU A 201 1.16 -30.48 -14.02
CA GLU A 201 0.45 -31.41 -13.12
C GLU A 201 -0.02 -30.71 -11.83
N GLY A 202 0.43 -29.47 -11.58
CA GLY A 202 0.14 -28.71 -10.38
C GLY A 202 0.90 -29.20 -9.16
N CYS A 203 0.70 -28.52 -8.03
CA CYS A 203 1.34 -28.80 -6.75
C CYS A 203 0.33 -29.19 -5.66
N GLY A 204 -0.77 -29.85 -6.06
CA GLY A 204 -1.84 -30.28 -5.14
C GLY A 204 -2.80 -29.16 -4.70
N ARG A 205 -2.74 -27.98 -5.33
CA ARG A 205 -3.67 -26.86 -5.13
C ARG A 205 -4.20 -26.30 -6.45
N VAL A 206 -5.39 -25.73 -6.42
CA VAL A 206 -5.99 -24.97 -7.52
C VAL A 206 -6.03 -23.49 -7.15
N GLY A 207 -5.54 -22.64 -8.04
CA GLY A 207 -5.65 -21.19 -7.95
C GLY A 207 -6.81 -20.68 -8.80
N VAL A 208 -7.57 -19.73 -8.27
CA VAL A 208 -8.58 -18.98 -9.03
C VAL A 208 -8.33 -17.49 -8.90
N LYS A 209 -8.25 -16.81 -10.05
CA LYS A 209 -8.06 -15.37 -10.16
C LYS A 209 -9.38 -14.70 -10.53
N VAL A 210 -9.91 -13.83 -9.69
CA VAL A 210 -11.15 -13.07 -9.91
C VAL A 210 -10.80 -11.59 -10.11
N PRO A 211 -11.38 -10.91 -11.12
CA PRO A 211 -11.20 -9.47 -11.32
C PRO A 211 -11.87 -8.63 -10.22
N VAL A 212 -11.29 -7.46 -9.91
CA VAL A 212 -11.87 -6.45 -9.03
C VAL A 212 -12.25 -5.23 -9.87
N PHE A 213 -13.50 -4.78 -9.70
CA PHE A 213 -14.05 -3.66 -10.45
C PHE A 213 -14.26 -2.42 -9.57
N SER A 214 -13.95 -1.25 -10.13
CA SER A 214 -14.14 0.05 -9.47
C SER A 214 -15.51 0.69 -9.76
N TYR A 215 -16.53 -0.08 -10.15
CA TYR A 215 -17.84 0.47 -10.55
C TYR A 215 -18.52 1.29 -9.44
N ALA A 216 -18.26 1.02 -8.16
CA ALA A 216 -18.77 1.83 -7.04
C ALA A 216 -18.24 3.28 -7.06
N ARG A 217 -17.04 3.51 -7.62
CA ARG A 217 -16.43 4.84 -7.71
C ARG A 217 -16.92 5.61 -8.95
N LEU A 218 -17.32 4.91 -10.01
CA LEU A 218 -17.66 5.47 -11.32
C LEU A 218 -19.16 5.75 -11.50
N THR A 219 -19.54 7.03 -11.29
CA THR A 219 -20.80 7.68 -11.73
C THR A 219 -21.31 7.26 -13.10
N GLY A 220 -22.39 6.50 -13.24
CA GLY A 220 -23.02 6.30 -14.55
C GLY A 220 -22.29 5.31 -15.47
N ALA A 221 -21.24 4.65 -14.99
CA ALA A 221 -20.65 3.51 -15.68
C ALA A 221 -21.63 2.33 -15.68
N ASN A 222 -21.83 1.73 -16.85
CA ASN A 222 -22.59 0.50 -16.99
C ASN A 222 -21.77 -0.67 -16.41
N VAL A 223 -22.42 -1.47 -15.57
CA VAL A 223 -21.82 -2.63 -14.93
C VAL A 223 -22.05 -3.83 -15.83
N LEU A 224 -21.21 -3.98 -16.85
CA LEU A 224 -21.21 -5.12 -17.78
C LEU A 224 -19.76 -5.43 -18.19
N GLN A 225 -19.47 -6.72 -18.28
CA GLN A 225 -18.26 -7.24 -18.91
C GLN A 225 -18.42 -7.21 -20.44
N GLY A 226 -17.31 -7.03 -21.16
CA GLY A 226 -17.27 -7.05 -22.61
C GLY A 226 -15.86 -7.22 -23.14
N VAL A 227 -15.66 -6.95 -24.44
CA VAL A 227 -14.37 -7.16 -25.13
C VAL A 227 -13.27 -6.16 -24.75
N ALA A 228 -13.60 -5.14 -23.96
CA ALA A 228 -12.66 -4.16 -23.44
C ALA A 228 -12.56 -4.32 -21.91
N MET A 229 -11.34 -4.21 -21.39
CA MET A 229 -11.07 -4.33 -19.96
C MET A 229 -11.66 -3.16 -19.16
N ALA A 230 -12.38 -3.46 -18.08
CA ALA A 230 -12.95 -2.51 -17.13
C ALA A 230 -12.48 -2.72 -15.68
N SER A 231 -11.89 -3.88 -15.35
CA SER A 231 -11.32 -4.15 -14.03
C SER A 231 -10.11 -3.27 -13.74
N THR A 232 -9.82 -3.06 -12.46
CA THR A 232 -8.69 -2.23 -11.98
C THR A 232 -7.69 -3.02 -11.15
N GLY A 233 -8.07 -4.21 -10.70
CA GLY A 233 -7.23 -5.11 -9.95
C GLY A 233 -7.74 -6.54 -10.05
N GLU A 234 -7.09 -7.43 -9.31
CA GLU A 234 -7.41 -8.86 -9.29
C GLU A 234 -7.14 -9.41 -7.89
N VAL A 235 -7.85 -10.48 -7.55
CA VAL A 235 -7.68 -11.26 -6.34
C VAL A 235 -7.45 -12.69 -6.74
N ALA A 236 -6.40 -13.31 -6.20
CA ALA A 236 -6.11 -14.72 -6.38
C ALA A 236 -6.23 -15.45 -5.04
N CYS A 237 -6.95 -16.57 -5.03
CA CYS A 237 -7.03 -17.46 -3.87
C CYS A 237 -6.78 -18.90 -4.28
N PHE A 238 -6.38 -19.70 -3.30
CA PHE A 238 -6.13 -21.14 -3.46
C PHE A 238 -7.25 -21.97 -2.84
N GLY A 239 -7.36 -23.22 -3.28
CA GLY A 239 -8.32 -24.19 -2.75
C GLY A 239 -7.94 -25.60 -3.20
N GLU A 240 -8.61 -26.61 -2.63
CA GLU A 240 -8.44 -28.00 -3.07
C GLU A 240 -9.01 -28.23 -4.47
N ASP A 241 -10.09 -27.51 -4.79
CA ASP A 241 -10.71 -27.51 -6.11
C ASP A 241 -11.03 -26.09 -6.58
N ARG A 242 -11.46 -25.98 -7.83
CA ARG A 242 -11.85 -24.69 -8.43
C ARG A 242 -13.01 -24.01 -7.70
N TYR A 243 -13.87 -24.76 -7.01
CA TYR A 243 -15.08 -24.23 -6.37
C TYR A 243 -14.74 -23.55 -5.04
N GLU A 244 -13.92 -24.20 -4.21
CA GLU A 244 -13.39 -23.63 -2.98
C GLU A 244 -12.54 -22.39 -3.27
N ALA A 245 -11.61 -22.49 -4.23
CA ALA A 245 -10.74 -21.38 -4.61
C ALA A 245 -11.53 -20.18 -5.18
N TYR A 246 -12.52 -20.44 -6.05
CA TYR A 246 -13.41 -19.40 -6.59
C TYR A 246 -14.20 -18.71 -5.48
N PHE A 247 -14.74 -19.47 -4.52
CA PHE A 247 -15.53 -18.87 -3.46
C PHE A 247 -14.68 -17.99 -2.54
N LYS A 248 -13.48 -18.45 -2.16
CA LYS A 248 -12.51 -17.64 -1.40
C LYS A 248 -12.09 -16.37 -2.16
N ALA A 249 -11.83 -16.49 -3.46
CA ALA A 249 -11.48 -15.35 -4.30
C ALA A 249 -12.63 -14.33 -4.38
N LEU A 250 -13.86 -14.81 -4.58
CA LEU A 250 -15.05 -13.97 -4.63
C LEU A 250 -15.27 -13.23 -3.31
N LEU A 251 -15.21 -13.91 -2.16
CA LEU A 251 -15.30 -13.30 -0.82
C LEU A 251 -14.25 -12.21 -0.61
N SER A 252 -13.02 -12.48 -1.06
CA SER A 252 -11.89 -11.57 -0.91
C SER A 252 -12.02 -10.30 -1.77
N THR A 253 -12.89 -10.27 -2.79
CA THR A 253 -13.27 -9.02 -3.49
C THR A 253 -14.20 -8.10 -2.68
N GLY A 254 -14.67 -8.56 -1.51
CA GLY A 254 -15.69 -7.89 -0.71
C GLY A 254 -17.12 -8.35 -1.01
N PHE A 255 -17.29 -9.43 -1.79
CA PHE A 255 -18.58 -10.05 -2.05
C PHE A 255 -19.21 -10.58 -0.76
N LYS A 256 -20.49 -10.28 -0.54
CA LYS A 256 -21.24 -10.77 0.61
C LYS A 256 -22.04 -12.01 0.23
N VAL A 257 -21.95 -13.06 1.04
CA VAL A 257 -22.73 -14.29 0.84
C VAL A 257 -24.22 -13.98 1.07
N PRO A 258 -25.12 -14.38 0.16
CA PRO A 258 -26.55 -14.21 0.36
C PRO A 258 -27.06 -15.03 1.53
N LYS A 259 -28.05 -14.51 2.26
CA LYS A 259 -28.64 -15.20 3.42
C LYS A 259 -29.99 -15.82 3.10
N LYS A 260 -30.86 -15.10 2.38
CA LYS A 260 -32.23 -15.55 2.08
C LYS A 260 -32.71 -15.17 0.69
N ASP A 261 -32.69 -13.88 0.35
CA ASP A 261 -33.49 -13.36 -0.76
C ASP A 261 -32.62 -13.05 -1.98
N ILE A 262 -32.90 -13.70 -3.12
CA ILE A 262 -32.13 -13.55 -4.37
C ILE A 262 -33.03 -13.03 -5.49
N LEU A 263 -32.62 -11.96 -6.16
CA LEU A 263 -33.31 -11.39 -7.32
C LEU A 263 -32.69 -11.90 -8.64
N LEU A 264 -33.52 -12.51 -9.48
CA LEU A 264 -33.18 -13.03 -10.80
C LEU A 264 -33.77 -12.14 -11.90
N SER A 265 -32.92 -11.70 -12.82
CA SER A 265 -33.37 -10.96 -13.99
C SER A 265 -32.57 -11.40 -15.20
N ALA A 266 -33.17 -12.30 -15.98
CA ALA A 266 -32.52 -12.90 -17.14
C ALA A 266 -33.20 -12.47 -18.43
N GLY A 267 -32.42 -11.84 -19.31
CA GLY A 267 -32.90 -11.35 -20.60
C GLY A 267 -33.16 -12.45 -21.63
N SER A 268 -32.13 -13.25 -21.93
CA SER A 268 -32.13 -14.22 -23.02
C SER A 268 -32.79 -15.55 -22.63
N TYR A 269 -33.46 -16.19 -23.60
CA TYR A 269 -34.03 -17.54 -23.40
C TYR A 269 -32.94 -18.57 -23.09
N ASN A 270 -31.83 -18.55 -23.83
CA ASN A 270 -30.71 -19.47 -23.63
C ASN A 270 -30.11 -19.35 -22.22
N GLY A 271 -29.94 -18.12 -21.70
CA GLY A 271 -29.44 -17.91 -20.35
C GLY A 271 -30.37 -18.44 -19.27
N LYS A 272 -31.70 -18.29 -19.45
CA LYS A 272 -32.71 -18.86 -18.54
C LYS A 272 -32.68 -20.39 -18.54
N ASN A 273 -32.60 -21.00 -19.72
CA ASN A 273 -32.55 -22.45 -19.84
C ASN A 273 -31.26 -23.02 -19.23
N GLU A 274 -30.11 -22.37 -19.45
CA GLU A 274 -28.84 -22.81 -18.88
C GLU A 274 -28.79 -22.67 -17.35
N LEU A 275 -29.44 -21.65 -16.78
CA LEU A 275 -29.52 -21.47 -15.32
C LEU A 275 -30.56 -22.36 -14.63
N LEU A 276 -31.57 -22.87 -15.35
CA LEU A 276 -32.67 -23.66 -14.79
C LEU A 276 -32.26 -24.72 -13.74
N PRO A 277 -31.27 -25.60 -13.98
CA PRO A 277 -30.87 -26.59 -12.97
C PRO A 277 -30.22 -25.97 -11.72
N TYR A 278 -29.59 -24.80 -11.84
CA TYR A 278 -28.93 -24.09 -10.74
C TYR A 278 -29.92 -23.27 -9.92
N VAL A 279 -30.96 -22.73 -10.57
CA VAL A 279 -32.08 -22.07 -9.88
C VAL A 279 -32.83 -23.07 -9.00
N LYS A 280 -33.03 -24.31 -9.47
CA LYS A 280 -33.58 -25.40 -8.64
C LYS A 280 -32.73 -25.65 -7.40
N LYS A 281 -31.41 -25.76 -7.57
CA LYS A 281 -30.48 -25.93 -6.44
C LYS A 281 -30.56 -24.81 -5.41
N LEU A 282 -30.70 -23.55 -5.85
CA LEU A 282 -30.87 -22.43 -4.92
C LEU A 282 -32.13 -22.58 -4.04
N ILE A 283 -33.25 -23.05 -4.61
CA ILE A 283 -34.47 -23.34 -3.84
C ILE A 283 -34.24 -24.53 -2.89
N ASP A 284 -33.58 -25.58 -3.36
CA ASP A 284 -33.27 -26.76 -2.53
C ASP A 284 -32.38 -26.39 -1.32
N MET A 285 -31.54 -25.37 -1.47
CA MET A 285 -30.72 -24.79 -0.39
C MET A 285 -31.49 -23.84 0.54
N GLY A 286 -32.78 -23.58 0.26
CA GLY A 286 -33.66 -22.76 1.09
C GLY A 286 -33.67 -21.26 0.77
N PHE A 287 -33.11 -20.84 -0.37
CA PHE A 287 -33.19 -19.44 -0.81
C PHE A 287 -34.57 -19.11 -1.36
N LYS A 288 -35.04 -17.90 -1.07
CA LYS A 288 -36.26 -17.35 -1.64
C LYS A 288 -35.92 -16.57 -2.91
N LEU A 289 -36.54 -16.97 -4.02
CA LEU A 289 -36.21 -16.43 -5.34
C LEU A 289 -37.27 -15.46 -5.83
N TYR A 290 -36.79 -14.33 -6.33
CA TYR A 290 -37.59 -13.25 -6.87
C TYR A 290 -37.21 -13.01 -8.33
N GLY A 291 -38.18 -12.60 -9.16
CA GLY A 291 -37.96 -12.45 -10.59
C GLY A 291 -38.70 -11.25 -11.18
N SER A 292 -38.18 -10.73 -12.29
CA SER A 292 -38.98 -9.87 -13.18
C SER A 292 -40.09 -10.70 -13.84
N MET A 293 -41.23 -10.09 -14.18
CA MET A 293 -42.39 -10.75 -14.82
C MET A 293 -42.02 -11.88 -15.79
N ARG A 294 -41.25 -11.57 -16.85
CA ARG A 294 -40.84 -12.56 -17.88
C ARG A 294 -39.88 -13.64 -17.38
N THR A 295 -39.13 -13.37 -16.33
CA THR A 295 -38.22 -14.34 -15.69
C THR A 295 -39.02 -15.29 -14.81
N THR A 296 -39.96 -14.74 -14.04
CA THR A 296 -40.91 -15.49 -13.21
C THR A 296 -41.78 -16.42 -14.06
N ASP A 297 -42.41 -15.91 -15.13
CA ASP A 297 -43.23 -16.72 -16.04
C ASP A 297 -42.48 -17.94 -16.59
N PHE A 298 -41.21 -17.75 -16.96
CA PHE A 298 -40.37 -18.82 -17.49
C PHE A 298 -40.08 -19.88 -16.43
N TYR A 299 -39.64 -19.50 -15.24
CA TYR A 299 -39.28 -20.48 -14.22
C TYR A 299 -40.52 -21.18 -13.63
N THR A 300 -41.61 -20.45 -13.41
CA THR A 300 -42.88 -21.01 -12.93
C THR A 300 -43.45 -22.02 -13.93
N SER A 301 -43.40 -21.75 -15.24
CA SER A 301 -43.81 -22.72 -16.27
C SER A 301 -42.93 -23.98 -16.35
N HIS A 302 -41.71 -23.93 -15.82
CA HIS A 302 -40.79 -25.08 -15.71
C HIS A 302 -40.78 -25.73 -14.32
N GLY A 303 -41.81 -25.45 -13.50
CA GLY A 303 -42.02 -26.07 -12.19
C GLY A 303 -41.12 -25.52 -11.07
N VAL A 304 -40.64 -24.28 -11.21
CA VAL A 304 -39.75 -23.62 -10.24
C VAL A 304 -40.45 -22.40 -9.66
N ASN A 305 -40.67 -22.39 -8.34
CA ASN A 305 -41.40 -21.31 -7.68
C ASN A 305 -40.51 -20.05 -7.56
N VAL A 306 -40.83 -19.01 -8.32
CA VAL A 306 -40.19 -17.70 -8.28
C VAL A 306 -41.26 -16.65 -8.05
N GLU A 307 -41.09 -15.77 -7.07
CA GLU A 307 -42.05 -14.69 -6.80
C GLU A 307 -41.81 -13.52 -7.75
N GLU A 308 -42.88 -12.96 -8.31
CA GLU A 308 -42.80 -11.76 -9.13
C GLU A 308 -42.57 -10.52 -8.25
N VAL A 309 -41.63 -9.65 -8.66
CA VAL A 309 -41.41 -8.35 -8.02
C VAL A 309 -42.17 -7.27 -8.77
N ASP A 310 -43.00 -6.52 -8.04
CA ASP A 310 -43.77 -5.37 -8.56
C ASP A 310 -42.88 -4.30 -9.22
N ASN A 311 -43.49 -3.41 -10.00
CA ASN A 311 -42.82 -2.38 -10.82
C ASN A 311 -41.82 -1.46 -10.08
N ASN A 312 -41.79 -1.46 -8.75
CA ASN A 312 -40.85 -0.71 -7.91
C ASN A 312 -39.63 -1.53 -7.44
N ILE A 313 -38.99 -2.32 -8.32
CA ILE A 313 -37.69 -2.97 -8.07
C ILE A 313 -36.65 -1.98 -7.48
N LEU A 314 -36.76 -0.69 -7.85
CA LEU A 314 -35.98 0.42 -7.29
C LEU A 314 -36.11 0.54 -5.77
N ASP A 315 -37.33 0.52 -5.23
CA ASP A 315 -37.58 0.73 -3.80
C ASP A 315 -37.09 -0.46 -2.99
N SER A 316 -37.32 -1.68 -3.48
CA SER A 316 -36.85 -2.92 -2.84
C SER A 316 -35.32 -3.02 -2.80
N LEU A 317 -34.63 -2.60 -3.88
CA LEU A 317 -33.16 -2.53 -3.88
C LEU A 317 -32.65 -1.41 -2.96
N MET A 318 -33.33 -0.25 -2.90
CA MET A 318 -32.97 0.84 -1.99
C MET A 318 -33.17 0.46 -0.52
N ALA A 319 -34.14 -0.40 -0.22
CA ALA A 319 -34.44 -0.94 1.10
C ALA A 319 -33.53 -2.13 1.50
N ASN A 320 -32.63 -2.59 0.62
CA ASN A 320 -31.80 -3.78 0.79
C ASN A 320 -32.63 -5.05 1.09
N GLU A 321 -33.74 -5.24 0.38
CA GLU A 321 -34.59 -6.43 0.52
C GLU A 321 -33.97 -7.69 -0.13
N PHE A 322 -32.98 -7.52 -1.01
CA PHE A 322 -32.30 -8.63 -1.69
C PHE A 322 -30.83 -8.71 -1.28
N ASP A 323 -30.35 -9.93 -1.01
CA ASP A 323 -28.96 -10.19 -0.65
C ASP A 323 -28.05 -10.43 -1.87
N LEU A 324 -28.63 -10.79 -3.02
CA LEU A 324 -27.91 -11.04 -4.27
C LEU A 324 -28.77 -10.70 -5.48
N LEU A 325 -28.15 -10.08 -6.50
CA LEU A 325 -28.73 -9.88 -7.81
C LEU A 325 -27.99 -10.72 -8.87
N ILE A 326 -28.70 -11.61 -9.55
CA ILE A 326 -28.21 -12.27 -10.77
C ILE A 326 -28.90 -11.62 -11.97
N ASN A 327 -28.14 -10.83 -12.74
CA ASN A 327 -28.67 -10.08 -13.87
C ASN A 327 -27.98 -10.47 -15.18
N LEU A 328 -28.62 -11.32 -15.98
CA LEU A 328 -28.08 -11.72 -17.29
C LEU A 328 -28.58 -10.77 -18.38
N PRO A 329 -27.69 -10.01 -19.05
CA PRO A 329 -28.08 -9.07 -20.09
C PRO A 329 -28.71 -9.77 -21.31
N LEU A 330 -29.57 -9.05 -22.04
CA LEU A 330 -30.09 -9.49 -23.34
C LEU A 330 -28.96 -9.48 -24.38
N THR A 331 -28.58 -10.65 -24.87
CA THR A 331 -27.59 -10.83 -25.95
C THR A 331 -28.20 -11.07 -27.33
N SER A 332 -29.53 -11.12 -27.47
CA SER A 332 -30.18 -11.34 -28.77
C SER A 332 -30.48 -10.03 -29.50
N GLY A 333 -29.87 -9.87 -30.67
CA GLY A 333 -30.38 -9.11 -31.82
C GLY A 333 -30.70 -7.63 -31.57
N GLY A 334 -29.75 -6.75 -31.92
CA GLY A 334 -30.05 -5.36 -32.25
C GLY A 334 -30.86 -4.62 -31.19
N SER A 335 -30.21 -4.22 -30.09
CA SER A 335 -30.76 -3.18 -29.22
C SER A 335 -29.67 -2.34 -28.58
N ARG A 336 -29.21 -1.37 -29.40
CA ARG A 336 -29.13 0.08 -29.11
C ARG A 336 -28.05 0.52 -28.11
N LYS A 337 -27.23 1.47 -28.59
CA LYS A 337 -26.31 2.37 -27.85
C LYS A 337 -26.53 2.38 -26.32
N VAL A 338 -25.50 1.93 -25.60
CA VAL A 338 -25.36 2.08 -24.13
C VAL A 338 -25.25 3.54 -23.69
N SER A 339 -25.08 4.49 -24.62
CA SER A 339 -24.98 5.93 -24.32
C SER A 339 -26.27 6.74 -24.49
N SER A 340 -27.39 6.18 -25.00
CA SER A 340 -28.58 6.99 -25.29
C SER A 340 -29.92 6.46 -24.73
N ILE A 341 -30.00 5.24 -24.22
CA ILE A 341 -31.22 4.72 -23.56
C ILE A 341 -30.83 3.92 -22.31
N THR A 342 -31.18 4.43 -21.13
CA THR A 342 -31.05 3.72 -19.86
C THR A 342 -32.06 2.57 -19.84
N THR A 343 -31.61 1.33 -20.05
CA THR A 343 -32.49 0.16 -19.95
C THR A 343 -32.80 -0.16 -18.48
N GLN A 344 -33.93 -0.81 -18.21
CA GLN A 344 -34.28 -1.20 -16.85
C GLN A 344 -33.18 -2.09 -16.22
N GLY A 345 -32.60 -3.02 -16.97
CA GLY A 345 -31.48 -3.84 -16.50
C GLY A 345 -30.22 -3.04 -16.16
N HIS A 346 -29.92 -1.97 -16.91
CA HIS A 346 -28.84 -1.04 -16.56
C HIS A 346 -29.11 -0.36 -15.21
N ILE A 347 -30.34 0.14 -15.02
CA ILE A 347 -30.75 0.78 -13.76
C ILE A 347 -30.61 -0.19 -12.60
N THR A 348 -31.14 -1.42 -12.72
CA THR A 348 -31.08 -2.44 -11.67
C THR A 348 -29.64 -2.79 -11.27
N ARG A 349 -28.74 -3.02 -12.24
CA ARG A 349 -27.32 -3.31 -11.95
C ARG A 349 -26.61 -2.14 -11.27
N ARG A 350 -26.88 -0.91 -11.72
CA ARG A 350 -26.29 0.30 -11.14
C ARG A 350 -26.72 0.49 -9.69
N LEU A 351 -28.02 0.35 -9.41
CA LEU A 351 -28.56 0.41 -8.06
C LEU A 351 -27.97 -0.67 -7.15
N ALA A 352 -27.82 -1.90 -7.64
CA ALA A 352 -27.22 -2.96 -6.85
C ALA A 352 -25.80 -2.58 -6.39
N ILE A 353 -24.94 -2.07 -7.29
CA ILE A 353 -23.60 -1.61 -6.91
C ILE A 353 -23.66 -0.40 -5.97
N ASP A 354 -24.52 0.59 -6.24
CA ASP A 354 -24.64 1.80 -5.41
C ASP A 354 -25.13 1.48 -3.98
N HIS A 355 -25.95 0.45 -3.83
CA HIS A 355 -26.48 -0.04 -2.55
C HIS A 355 -25.66 -1.19 -1.95
N SER A 356 -24.52 -1.54 -2.54
CA SER A 356 -23.64 -2.63 -2.08
C SER A 356 -24.34 -4.00 -2.01
N VAL A 357 -25.30 -4.24 -2.91
CA VAL A 357 -25.89 -5.55 -3.17
C VAL A 357 -24.96 -6.30 -4.15
N PRO A 358 -24.46 -7.50 -3.78
CA PRO A 358 -23.68 -8.35 -4.66
C PRO A 358 -24.36 -8.59 -6.01
N LEU A 359 -23.59 -8.57 -7.09
CA LEU A 359 -24.09 -8.66 -8.47
C LEU A 359 -23.27 -9.67 -9.28
N ILE A 360 -23.97 -10.57 -9.98
CA ILE A 360 -23.40 -11.47 -10.98
C ILE A 360 -24.05 -11.19 -12.34
N THR A 361 -23.24 -10.94 -13.37
CA THR A 361 -23.71 -10.55 -14.71
C THR A 361 -23.52 -11.62 -15.78
N ASP A 362 -22.72 -12.65 -15.52
CA ASP A 362 -22.42 -13.72 -16.47
C ASP A 362 -23.03 -15.05 -16.04
N VAL A 363 -23.49 -15.83 -17.03
CA VAL A 363 -24.17 -17.11 -16.81
C VAL A 363 -23.22 -18.16 -16.27
N LYS A 364 -21.97 -18.23 -16.74
CA LYS A 364 -20.98 -19.21 -16.29
C LYS A 364 -20.53 -18.90 -14.86
N CYS A 365 -20.31 -17.63 -14.54
CA CYS A 365 -20.03 -17.20 -13.17
C CYS A 365 -21.18 -17.51 -12.20
N ALA A 366 -22.44 -17.31 -12.62
CA ALA A 366 -23.59 -17.67 -11.79
C ALA A 366 -23.66 -19.19 -11.52
N LYS A 367 -23.40 -20.03 -12.53
CA LYS A 367 -23.32 -21.50 -12.35
C LYS A 367 -22.22 -21.88 -11.38
N MET A 368 -21.03 -21.30 -11.57
CA MET A 368 -19.85 -21.53 -10.74
C MET A 368 -20.14 -21.15 -9.28
N PHE A 369 -20.77 -20.00 -9.05
CA PHE A 369 -21.16 -19.53 -7.72
C PHE A 369 -22.14 -20.50 -7.03
N VAL A 370 -23.20 -20.93 -7.71
CA VAL A 370 -24.17 -21.87 -7.13
C VAL A 370 -23.52 -23.20 -6.78
N GLN A 371 -22.66 -23.74 -7.66
CA GLN A 371 -21.92 -24.98 -7.39
C GLN A 371 -20.94 -24.84 -6.23
N ALA A 372 -20.27 -23.69 -6.12
CA ALA A 372 -19.35 -23.42 -5.03
C ALA A 372 -20.10 -23.32 -3.70
N LEU A 373 -21.23 -22.60 -3.67
CA LEU A 373 -22.07 -22.46 -2.49
C LEU A 373 -22.61 -23.81 -1.99
N GLU A 374 -23.05 -24.67 -2.90
CA GLU A 374 -23.54 -26.02 -2.61
C GLU A 374 -22.43 -26.91 -2.02
N ARG A 375 -21.22 -26.88 -2.61
CA ARG A 375 -20.10 -27.75 -2.21
C ARG A 375 -19.44 -27.35 -0.91
N THR A 376 -19.27 -26.05 -0.65
CA THR A 376 -18.60 -25.59 0.58
C THR A 376 -19.50 -25.63 1.80
N ASN A 377 -20.82 -25.75 1.60
CA ASN A 377 -21.82 -25.83 2.67
C ASN A 377 -21.66 -24.71 3.72
N GLY A 378 -21.49 -23.48 3.26
CA GLY A 378 -21.18 -22.30 4.09
C GLY A 378 -19.87 -21.63 3.70
N LEU A 379 -19.33 -20.81 4.61
CA LEU A 379 -18.06 -20.09 4.39
C LEU A 379 -16.89 -21.10 4.39
N PRO A 380 -16.01 -21.05 3.37
CA PRO A 380 -14.86 -21.93 3.31
C PRO A 380 -13.88 -21.63 4.47
N SER A 381 -13.37 -22.67 5.12
CA SER A 381 -12.36 -22.55 6.17
C SER A 381 -10.99 -22.19 5.60
N MET A 382 -10.18 -21.41 6.32
CA MET A 382 -8.77 -21.20 5.96
C MET A 382 -7.97 -22.47 6.26
N LYS A 383 -7.31 -23.01 5.24
CA LYS A 383 -6.39 -24.15 5.28
C LYS A 383 -4.98 -23.62 5.08
N THR A 384 -4.20 -23.49 6.16
CA THR A 384 -2.87 -22.84 6.14
C THR A 384 -1.90 -23.44 5.11
N HIS A 385 -1.93 -24.75 4.90
CA HIS A 385 -1.07 -25.46 3.93
C HIS A 385 -1.40 -25.18 2.45
N ILE A 386 -2.59 -24.62 2.17
CA ILE A 386 -3.02 -24.25 0.81
C ILE A 386 -3.10 -22.72 0.67
N ASP A 387 -3.71 -22.04 1.65
CA ASP A 387 -4.07 -20.63 1.58
C ASP A 387 -2.91 -19.68 1.97
N CYS A 388 -1.93 -20.15 2.74
CA CYS A 388 -0.82 -19.33 3.22
C CYS A 388 0.47 -19.70 2.49
N VAL A 389 0.68 -19.11 1.31
CA VAL A 389 1.86 -19.37 0.48
C VAL A 389 2.80 -18.18 0.55
N THR A 390 3.99 -18.42 1.10
CA THR A 390 5.12 -17.50 1.05
C THR A 390 6.15 -18.05 0.06
N SER A 391 6.83 -17.19 -0.69
CA SER A 391 7.96 -17.59 -1.55
C SER A 391 9.23 -17.94 -0.78
N GLN A 392 9.16 -17.89 0.55
CA GLN A 392 10.24 -18.14 1.48
C GLN A 392 9.74 -19.09 2.57
N SER A 393 10.53 -20.08 2.90
CA SER A 393 10.35 -21.01 4.00
C SER A 393 10.52 -20.26 5.32
N MET A 394 9.42 -19.67 5.79
CA MET A 394 9.35 -18.91 7.04
C MET A 394 8.94 -19.84 8.18
N PHE A 395 9.76 -19.92 9.21
CA PHE A 395 9.45 -20.68 10.42
C PHE A 395 9.32 -19.76 11.62
N ARG A 396 8.41 -20.11 12.53
CA ARG A 396 8.23 -19.40 13.79
C ARG A 396 8.84 -20.21 14.92
N LEU A 397 9.85 -19.63 15.57
CA LEU A 397 10.44 -20.12 16.81
C LEU A 397 9.87 -19.33 18.00
N PRO A 398 9.87 -19.87 19.22
CA PRO A 398 9.58 -19.09 20.41
C PRO A 398 10.67 -18.02 20.66
N GLY A 399 10.43 -17.12 21.61
CA GLY A 399 11.44 -16.16 22.06
C GLY A 399 12.71 -16.85 22.58
N LEU A 400 13.84 -16.67 21.91
CA LEU A 400 15.09 -17.35 22.25
C LEU A 400 15.79 -16.67 23.43
N ILE A 401 16.51 -17.46 24.21
CA ILE A 401 17.15 -17.10 25.46
C ILE A 401 18.65 -17.37 25.34
N ASP A 402 19.46 -16.34 25.57
CA ASP A 402 20.90 -16.50 25.73
C ASP A 402 21.26 -16.39 27.21
N VAL A 403 21.75 -17.50 27.77
CA VAL A 403 22.03 -17.64 29.20
C VAL A 403 23.40 -17.10 29.62
N HIS A 404 24.22 -16.65 28.66
CA HIS A 404 25.59 -16.20 28.92
C HIS A 404 26.00 -15.00 28.06
N VAL A 405 25.77 -13.79 28.58
CA VAL A 405 26.07 -12.54 27.86
C VAL A 405 26.85 -11.55 28.74
N HIS A 406 27.91 -10.93 28.21
CA HIS A 406 28.65 -9.85 28.87
C HIS A 406 28.29 -8.50 28.26
N MET A 407 27.40 -7.76 28.92
CA MET A 407 27.05 -6.40 28.51
C MET A 407 28.13 -5.37 28.83
N ARG A 408 29.11 -5.69 29.68
CA ARG A 408 30.22 -4.79 30.10
C ARG A 408 29.80 -3.47 30.76
N GLU A 409 28.52 -3.32 31.09
CA GLU A 409 27.95 -2.19 31.79
C GLU A 409 27.41 -2.64 33.17
N PRO A 410 27.79 -1.98 34.27
CA PRO A 410 28.56 -0.72 34.37
C PRO A 410 30.07 -0.87 34.08
N GLY A 411 30.68 0.23 33.62
CA GLY A 411 32.14 0.46 33.68
C GLY A 411 32.94 0.32 32.39
N ALA A 412 32.53 -0.52 31.44
CA ALA A 412 33.25 -0.74 30.17
C ALA A 412 32.33 -0.61 28.95
N VAL A 413 31.51 0.45 28.93
CA VAL A 413 30.48 0.75 27.92
C VAL A 413 31.01 0.93 26.49
N HIS A 414 32.31 1.17 26.33
CA HIS A 414 32.96 1.24 25.01
C HIS A 414 33.09 -0.13 24.35
N LYS A 415 33.09 -1.21 25.14
CA LYS A 415 33.11 -2.59 24.62
C LYS A 415 31.73 -3.04 24.19
N GLU A 416 30.75 -2.80 25.05
CA GLU A 416 29.32 -3.01 24.83
C GLU A 416 28.56 -2.31 25.96
N ASP A 417 27.30 -1.92 25.72
CA ASP A 417 26.38 -1.44 26.75
C ASP A 417 25.03 -2.17 26.61
N PHE A 418 24.09 -1.97 27.56
CA PHE A 418 22.78 -2.63 27.46
C PHE A 418 22.02 -2.21 26.20
N LYS A 419 22.21 -0.99 25.69
CA LYS A 419 21.50 -0.48 24.52
C LYS A 419 21.93 -1.16 23.22
N SER A 420 23.24 -1.35 23.02
CA SER A 420 23.81 -2.00 21.83
C SER A 420 23.76 -3.51 21.94
N GLY A 421 24.12 -4.08 23.10
CA GLY A 421 24.10 -5.52 23.30
C GLY A 421 22.71 -6.14 23.18
N THR A 422 21.66 -5.51 23.74
CA THR A 422 20.29 -6.02 23.58
C THR A 422 19.71 -5.77 22.19
N ALA A 423 20.19 -4.76 21.45
CA ALA A 423 19.86 -4.60 20.04
C ALA A 423 20.48 -5.72 19.19
N ALA A 424 21.75 -6.06 19.45
CA ALA A 424 22.44 -7.19 18.85
C ALA A 424 21.73 -8.52 19.17
N ALA A 425 21.26 -8.70 20.40
CA ALA A 425 20.46 -9.86 20.81
C ALA A 425 19.18 -9.99 19.97
N LEU A 426 18.38 -8.92 19.86
CA LEU A 426 17.15 -8.93 19.05
C LEU A 426 17.43 -9.22 17.57
N ALA A 427 18.47 -8.61 16.99
CA ALA A 427 18.88 -8.89 15.62
C ALA A 427 19.32 -10.35 15.40
N GLY A 428 19.90 -10.97 16.44
CA GLY A 428 20.22 -12.40 16.50
C GLY A 428 19.04 -13.33 16.83
N GLY A 429 17.83 -12.79 17.05
CA GLY A 429 16.64 -13.56 17.41
C GLY A 429 16.51 -13.88 18.90
N VAL A 430 17.36 -13.30 19.76
CA VAL A 430 17.31 -13.48 21.22
C VAL A 430 16.42 -12.40 21.86
N THR A 431 15.37 -12.85 22.55
CA THR A 431 14.39 -11.99 23.23
C THR A 431 14.64 -11.88 24.74
N MET A 432 15.56 -12.67 25.28
CA MET A 432 15.94 -12.67 26.69
C MET A 432 17.43 -12.96 26.86
N VAL A 433 18.14 -12.14 27.63
CA VAL A 433 19.58 -12.29 27.91
C VAL A 433 19.86 -12.42 29.40
N LEU A 434 20.78 -13.30 29.79
CA LEU A 434 21.26 -13.37 31.18
C LEU A 434 22.68 -12.80 31.27
N CYS A 435 22.81 -11.68 31.99
CA CYS A 435 23.98 -10.82 31.98
C CYS A 435 24.98 -11.16 33.09
N MET A 436 26.23 -11.38 32.70
CA MET A 436 27.31 -11.83 33.59
C MET A 436 27.83 -10.73 34.54
N PRO A 437 28.32 -11.10 35.74
CA PRO A 437 28.62 -10.15 36.83
C PRO A 437 30.01 -9.50 36.76
N ASN A 438 30.84 -9.84 35.78
CA ASN A 438 32.20 -9.33 35.61
C ASN A 438 32.25 -7.94 34.94
N THR A 439 31.49 -7.01 35.52
CA THR A 439 31.43 -5.58 35.19
C THR A 439 32.41 -4.78 36.08
N ALA A 440 32.44 -3.45 35.94
CA ALA A 440 33.22 -2.56 36.80
C ALA A 440 32.31 -1.46 37.40
N PRO A 441 31.91 -1.55 38.68
CA PRO A 441 32.23 -2.60 39.64
C PRO A 441 31.59 -3.94 39.28
N ALA A 442 32.16 -5.04 39.78
CA ALA A 442 31.59 -6.38 39.62
C ALA A 442 30.33 -6.54 40.48
N ILE A 443 29.35 -7.32 39.99
CA ILE A 443 28.05 -7.50 40.65
C ILE A 443 28.18 -8.56 41.76
N ILE A 444 28.63 -8.16 42.94
CA ILE A 444 28.96 -9.08 44.06
C ILE A 444 28.26 -8.76 45.39
N ASP A 445 27.46 -7.70 45.41
CA ASP A 445 26.73 -7.20 46.56
C ASP A 445 25.45 -6.45 46.13
N SER A 446 24.67 -5.95 47.09
CA SER A 446 23.40 -5.26 46.83
C SER A 446 23.59 -3.97 46.03
N ASP A 447 24.63 -3.19 46.31
CA ASP A 447 24.83 -1.87 45.71
C ASP A 447 25.21 -2.00 44.23
N SER A 448 26.14 -2.92 43.93
CA SER A 448 26.52 -3.24 42.55
C SER A 448 25.37 -3.87 41.74
N LEU A 449 24.52 -4.69 42.38
CA LEU A 449 23.33 -5.26 41.75
C LEU A 449 22.27 -4.20 41.43
N GLN A 450 22.01 -3.27 42.35
CA GLN A 450 21.08 -2.17 42.11
C GLN A 450 21.58 -1.22 41.02
N LEU A 451 22.89 -0.94 40.99
CA LEU A 451 23.50 -0.15 39.92
C LEU A 451 23.30 -0.81 38.55
N ALA A 452 23.55 -2.12 38.45
CA ALA A 452 23.36 -2.89 37.23
C ALA A 452 21.89 -2.93 36.78
N HIS A 453 20.94 -3.11 37.71
CA HIS A 453 19.50 -3.02 37.41
C HIS A 453 19.11 -1.65 36.88
N LYS A 454 19.65 -0.57 37.45
CA LYS A 454 19.35 0.79 37.01
C LYS A 454 19.78 1.01 35.55
N VAL A 455 21.02 0.71 35.21
CA VAL A 455 21.54 0.91 33.84
C VAL A 455 20.86 -0.03 32.83
N ALA A 456 20.58 -1.27 33.23
CA ALA A 456 19.84 -2.23 32.41
C ALA A 456 18.42 -1.74 32.11
N LYS A 457 17.72 -1.20 33.12
CA LYS A 457 16.36 -0.64 32.95
C LYS A 457 16.31 0.55 32.01
N GLU A 458 17.37 1.35 31.95
CA GLU A 458 17.46 2.51 31.04
C GLU A 458 17.87 2.10 29.62
N GLY A 459 18.71 1.07 29.47
CA GLY A 459 19.31 0.69 28.18
C GLY A 459 18.67 -0.48 27.45
N ALA A 460 18.13 -1.48 28.16
CA ALA A 460 17.76 -2.76 27.58
C ALA A 460 16.55 -2.66 26.63
N ARG A 461 16.65 -3.33 25.47
CA ARG A 461 15.58 -3.44 24.45
C ARG A 461 14.88 -4.80 24.44
N CYS A 462 15.49 -5.82 25.03
CA CYS A 462 14.91 -7.13 25.27
C CYS A 462 14.97 -7.48 26.77
N ASP A 463 14.29 -8.54 27.18
CA ASP A 463 14.21 -8.88 28.60
C ASP A 463 15.56 -9.38 29.12
N TYR A 464 15.82 -9.15 30.40
CA TYR A 464 17.12 -9.43 30.96
C TYR A 464 17.07 -9.97 32.39
N GLY A 465 18.04 -10.83 32.70
CA GLY A 465 18.32 -11.30 34.06
C GLY A 465 19.77 -10.99 34.44
N LEU A 466 20.02 -10.70 35.71
CA LEU A 466 21.37 -10.38 36.19
C LEU A 466 21.92 -11.52 37.05
N TYR A 467 23.16 -11.92 36.82
CA TYR A 467 23.88 -12.84 37.69
C TYR A 467 24.49 -12.11 38.90
N LEU A 468 24.65 -12.84 40.00
CA LEU A 468 25.55 -12.46 41.09
C LEU A 468 26.88 -13.20 40.94
N GLY A 469 27.99 -12.50 41.20
CA GLY A 469 29.34 -13.05 41.17
C GLY A 469 29.78 -13.58 42.54
N ALA A 470 30.27 -14.81 42.56
CA ALA A 470 30.91 -15.35 43.75
C ALA A 470 32.30 -14.72 43.94
N SER A 471 32.61 -14.28 45.15
CA SER A 471 33.92 -13.78 45.57
C SER A 471 34.46 -14.58 46.76
N ALA A 472 35.70 -14.30 47.17
CA ALA A 472 36.31 -14.98 48.32
C ALA A 472 35.59 -14.72 49.66
N THR A 473 34.77 -13.66 49.75
CA THR A 473 34.25 -13.14 51.03
C THR A 473 32.73 -13.05 51.12
N ASN A 474 31.99 -13.20 50.02
CA ASN A 474 30.54 -12.91 49.99
C ASN A 474 29.62 -14.15 50.12
N TYR A 475 30.16 -15.36 50.35
CA TYR A 475 29.36 -16.59 50.44
C TYR A 475 28.25 -16.57 51.51
N SER A 476 28.40 -15.78 52.59
CA SER A 476 27.39 -15.66 53.65
C SER A 476 26.33 -14.59 53.40
N THR A 477 26.62 -13.59 52.56
CA THR A 477 25.74 -12.42 52.35
C THR A 477 24.88 -12.54 51.11
N LEU A 478 25.37 -13.21 50.06
CA LEU A 478 24.70 -13.32 48.76
C LEU A 478 23.31 -13.97 48.83
N ALA A 479 23.08 -14.89 49.77
CA ALA A 479 21.79 -15.57 49.90
C ALA A 479 20.64 -14.57 50.17
N GLY A 480 20.89 -13.48 50.90
CA GLY A 480 19.88 -12.47 51.23
C GLY A 480 19.37 -11.66 50.02
N ILE A 481 20.19 -11.52 48.97
CA ILE A 481 19.89 -10.74 47.75
C ILE A 481 19.63 -11.63 46.52
N SER A 482 19.58 -12.94 46.70
CA SER A 482 19.41 -13.94 45.64
C SER A 482 18.07 -13.85 44.86
N HIS A 483 17.07 -13.14 45.40
CA HIS A 483 15.77 -12.93 44.78
C HIS A 483 15.79 -11.89 43.64
N ASP A 484 16.85 -11.07 43.57
CA ASP A 484 17.04 -10.06 42.52
C ASP A 484 18.03 -10.53 41.44
N ALA A 485 18.50 -11.77 41.51
CA ALA A 485 19.44 -12.37 40.57
C ALA A 485 18.95 -13.70 40.00
N VAL A 486 19.28 -14.00 38.75
CA VAL A 486 18.85 -15.25 38.10
C VAL A 486 19.63 -16.47 38.58
N ALA A 487 20.93 -16.31 38.84
CA ALA A 487 21.82 -17.38 39.28
C ALA A 487 23.13 -16.82 39.86
N LEU A 488 23.91 -17.69 40.49
CA LEU A 488 25.26 -17.40 40.97
C LEU A 488 26.30 -17.86 39.93
N LYS A 489 27.18 -16.96 39.49
CA LYS A 489 28.30 -17.28 38.61
C LYS A 489 29.59 -17.46 39.43
N MET A 490 30.26 -18.59 39.25
CA MET A 490 31.56 -18.90 39.85
C MET A 490 32.63 -19.06 38.78
N TYR A 491 33.77 -18.38 38.94
CA TYR A 491 34.92 -18.47 38.04
C TYR A 491 36.02 -19.33 38.68
N LEU A 492 36.18 -20.58 38.22
CA LEU A 492 37.11 -21.56 38.81
C LEU A 492 38.45 -21.65 38.06
N ASN A 493 38.56 -20.98 36.92
CA ASN A 493 39.76 -20.94 36.09
C ASN A 493 40.11 -19.50 35.72
N GLU A 494 41.28 -19.32 35.13
CA GLU A 494 41.78 -18.02 34.69
C GLU A 494 40.91 -17.42 33.58
N THR A 495 40.38 -16.23 33.84
CA THR A 495 39.58 -15.43 32.90
C THR A 495 39.94 -13.95 33.06
N TYR A 496 39.32 -13.07 32.26
CA TYR A 496 39.53 -11.61 32.34
C TYR A 496 38.86 -10.94 33.56
N THR A 497 38.48 -11.70 34.60
CA THR A 497 37.71 -11.20 35.77
C THR A 497 38.57 -11.12 37.05
N THR A 498 38.20 -10.22 37.95
CA THR A 498 38.74 -10.13 39.32
C THR A 498 38.09 -11.14 40.28
N LEU A 499 37.11 -11.91 39.81
CA LEU A 499 36.27 -12.82 40.60
C LEU A 499 36.75 -14.28 40.62
N ARG A 500 38.00 -14.56 40.24
CA ARG A 500 38.52 -15.93 40.25
C ARG A 500 38.56 -16.48 41.69
N LEU A 501 38.08 -17.71 41.87
CA LEU A 501 38.10 -18.43 43.14
C LEU A 501 39.15 -19.54 43.11
N ASP A 502 40.20 -19.43 43.93
CA ASP A 502 41.30 -20.42 43.94
C ASP A 502 41.16 -21.51 45.03
N ASP A 503 40.36 -21.27 46.06
CA ASP A 503 40.24 -22.18 47.21
C ASP A 503 38.94 -23.00 47.18
N ILE A 504 39.08 -24.32 47.14
CA ILE A 504 37.96 -25.27 47.17
C ILE A 504 37.10 -25.15 48.43
N SER A 505 37.69 -24.72 49.56
CA SER A 505 36.96 -24.48 50.81
C SER A 505 35.95 -23.34 50.65
N VAL A 506 36.30 -22.32 49.85
CA VAL A 506 35.42 -21.21 49.50
C VAL A 506 34.36 -21.67 48.51
N TRP A 507 34.71 -22.55 47.56
CA TRP A 507 33.73 -23.11 46.63
C TRP A 507 32.64 -23.86 47.39
N MET A 508 33.02 -24.75 48.31
CA MET A 508 32.08 -25.52 49.13
C MET A 508 31.12 -24.61 49.91
N LYS A 509 31.62 -23.52 50.51
CA LYS A 509 30.77 -22.53 51.21
C LYS A 509 29.73 -21.88 50.28
N HIS A 510 30.08 -21.55 49.04
CA HIS A 510 29.10 -21.03 48.06
C HIS A 510 28.05 -22.08 47.70
N PHE A 511 28.46 -23.34 47.49
CA PHE A 511 27.55 -24.45 47.24
C PHE A 511 26.62 -24.74 48.43
N GLU A 512 27.07 -24.52 49.67
CA GLU A 512 26.25 -24.73 50.88
C GLU A 512 25.28 -23.56 51.16
N ASN A 513 25.72 -22.31 50.95
CA ASN A 513 24.95 -21.13 51.38
C ASN A 513 24.01 -20.57 50.29
N TRP A 514 24.29 -20.77 48.99
CA TRP A 514 23.42 -20.27 47.93
C TRP A 514 22.07 -21.02 47.90
N PRO A 515 20.91 -20.37 47.67
CA PRO A 515 19.62 -21.05 47.70
C PRO A 515 19.53 -22.26 46.75
N LYS A 516 18.98 -23.38 47.22
CA LYS A 516 18.90 -24.62 46.43
C LYS A 516 17.99 -24.53 45.21
N ASN A 517 17.00 -23.63 45.23
CA ASN A 517 16.10 -23.36 44.10
C ASN A 517 16.70 -22.42 43.04
N LYS A 518 17.94 -21.98 43.22
CA LYS A 518 18.67 -21.10 42.30
C LYS A 518 19.87 -21.82 41.70
N PRO A 519 20.13 -21.68 40.39
CA PRO A 519 21.28 -22.30 39.75
C PRO A 519 22.61 -21.74 40.25
N ILE A 520 23.63 -22.60 40.26
CA ILE A 520 25.03 -22.23 40.30
C ILE A 520 25.61 -22.54 38.92
N VAL A 521 26.21 -21.54 38.28
CA VAL A 521 26.87 -21.63 36.99
C VAL A 521 28.38 -21.55 37.21
N CYS A 522 29.11 -22.59 36.84
CA CYS A 522 30.55 -22.65 37.00
C CYS A 522 31.25 -22.49 35.64
N HIS A 523 32.13 -21.49 35.52
CA HIS A 523 33.21 -21.53 34.53
C HIS A 523 34.23 -22.52 35.06
N ALA A 524 34.28 -23.71 34.47
CA ALA A 524 35.15 -24.79 34.91
C ALA A 524 35.77 -25.52 33.70
N GLU A 525 37.09 -25.60 33.65
CA GLU A 525 37.86 -26.24 32.57
C GLU A 525 38.64 -27.46 33.09
N SER A 526 38.67 -28.53 32.30
CA SER A 526 39.40 -29.77 32.58
C SER A 526 39.15 -30.30 34.01
N ARG A 527 40.15 -30.26 34.90
CA ARG A 527 40.08 -30.82 36.27
C ARG A 527 39.06 -30.12 37.16
N THR A 528 38.86 -28.82 36.98
CA THR A 528 37.92 -28.06 37.81
C THR A 528 36.47 -28.39 37.46
N CYS A 529 36.19 -28.85 36.22
CA CYS A 529 34.87 -29.35 35.83
C CYS A 529 34.47 -30.57 36.67
N ALA A 530 35.37 -31.57 36.76
CA ALA A 530 35.15 -32.74 37.61
C ALA A 530 34.99 -32.36 39.09
N SER A 531 35.82 -31.44 39.59
CA SER A 531 35.72 -30.95 40.97
C SER A 531 34.39 -30.23 41.25
N ALA A 532 33.91 -29.39 40.33
CA ALA A 532 32.63 -28.68 40.48
C ALA A 532 31.45 -29.65 40.52
N ILE A 533 31.45 -30.66 39.66
CA ILE A 533 30.42 -31.71 39.63
C ILE A 533 30.45 -32.55 40.92
N LEU A 534 31.63 -32.89 41.41
CA LEU A 534 31.79 -33.61 42.68
C LEU A 534 31.26 -32.79 43.86
N LEU A 535 31.61 -31.51 43.96
CA LEU A 535 31.10 -30.62 45.01
C LEU A 535 29.59 -30.46 44.95
N ALA A 536 29.02 -30.30 43.73
CA ALA A 536 27.58 -30.25 43.54
C ALA A 536 26.87 -31.50 44.08
N HIS A 537 27.47 -32.68 43.84
CA HIS A 537 26.97 -33.94 44.36
C HIS A 537 27.09 -34.03 45.89
N LEU A 538 28.24 -33.65 46.47
CA LEU A 538 28.45 -33.65 47.92
C LEU A 538 27.49 -32.72 48.66
N CYS A 539 27.11 -31.59 48.06
CA CYS A 539 26.16 -30.64 48.62
C CYS A 539 24.68 -30.93 48.25
N ASP A 540 24.41 -32.04 47.54
CA ASP A 540 23.10 -32.40 46.95
C ASP A 540 22.39 -31.20 46.32
N ARG A 541 22.99 -30.67 45.25
CA ARG A 541 22.40 -29.58 44.47
C ARG A 541 22.75 -29.67 42.98
N PRO A 542 21.90 -29.09 42.11
CA PRO A 542 22.22 -28.98 40.69
C PRO A 542 23.37 -28.00 40.44
N VAL A 543 24.13 -28.25 39.37
CA VAL A 543 25.17 -27.35 38.85
C VAL A 543 25.09 -27.26 37.33
N HIS A 544 25.33 -26.07 36.79
CA HIS A 544 25.43 -25.82 35.36
C HIS A 544 26.89 -25.52 34.99
N ILE A 545 27.44 -26.27 34.05
CA ILE A 545 28.81 -26.09 33.53
C ILE A 545 28.76 -25.18 32.30
N ALA A 546 29.42 -24.02 32.42
CA ALA A 546 29.45 -23.01 31.38
C ALA A 546 30.44 -23.37 30.26
N HIS A 547 30.10 -23.01 29.02
CA HIS A 547 30.92 -23.10 27.79
C HIS A 547 31.82 -24.35 27.73
N LEU A 548 31.20 -25.53 27.79
CA LEU A 548 31.86 -26.82 27.64
C LEU A 548 32.52 -26.90 26.25
N ALA A 549 33.81 -27.23 26.19
CA ALA A 549 34.57 -27.12 24.96
C ALA A 549 35.30 -28.42 24.58
N ARG A 550 35.81 -29.17 25.57
CA ARG A 550 36.74 -30.28 25.30
C ARG A 550 36.10 -31.65 25.42
N LYS A 551 36.63 -32.62 24.69
CA LYS A 551 36.24 -34.04 24.75
C LYS A 551 36.32 -34.61 26.17
N GLU A 552 37.36 -34.29 26.92
CA GLU A 552 37.55 -34.76 28.30
C GLU A 552 36.42 -34.26 29.24
N GLU A 553 35.97 -33.03 29.06
CA GLU A 553 34.91 -32.42 29.87
C GLU A 553 33.55 -33.03 29.50
N MET A 554 33.30 -33.20 28.19
CA MET A 554 32.11 -33.89 27.67
C MET A 554 31.98 -35.32 28.23
N MET A 555 33.08 -36.07 28.31
CA MET A 555 33.07 -37.41 28.90
C MET A 555 32.66 -37.39 30.39
N VAL A 556 33.17 -36.43 31.16
CA VAL A 556 32.84 -36.27 32.58
C VAL A 556 31.36 -35.90 32.75
N VAL A 557 30.86 -34.92 31.99
CA VAL A 557 29.44 -34.50 32.04
C VAL A 557 28.52 -35.64 31.62
N LYS A 558 28.82 -36.31 30.50
CA LYS A 558 28.05 -37.46 30.01
C LYS A 558 27.98 -38.58 31.05
N LYS A 559 29.11 -38.91 31.69
CA LYS A 559 29.15 -39.95 32.73
C LYS A 559 28.40 -39.52 33.99
N ALA A 560 28.50 -38.26 34.40
CA ALA A 560 27.77 -37.71 35.53
C ALA A 560 26.25 -37.77 35.30
N LYS A 561 25.75 -37.35 34.13
CA LYS A 561 24.33 -37.47 33.75
C LYS A 561 23.86 -38.92 33.73
N ALA A 562 24.65 -39.84 33.14
CA ALA A 562 24.32 -41.26 33.11
C ALA A 562 24.22 -41.89 34.52
N ASN A 563 24.99 -41.36 35.48
CA ASN A 563 24.94 -41.77 36.88
C ASN A 563 23.84 -41.05 37.70
N GLY A 564 22.98 -40.25 37.05
CA GLY A 564 21.87 -39.54 37.70
C GLY A 564 22.27 -38.29 38.48
N LEU A 565 23.50 -37.77 38.30
CA LEU A 565 23.89 -36.49 38.90
C LEU A 565 23.14 -35.34 38.22
N LYS A 566 22.72 -34.35 39.01
CA LYS A 566 21.97 -33.17 38.57
C LYS A 566 22.92 -32.14 37.91
N VAL A 567 23.55 -32.49 36.79
CA VAL A 567 24.43 -31.60 36.03
C VAL A 567 23.77 -31.18 34.73
N THR A 568 23.90 -29.91 34.37
CA THR A 568 23.59 -29.40 33.03
C THR A 568 24.79 -28.65 32.44
N CYS A 569 24.81 -28.42 31.14
CA CYS A 569 25.91 -27.74 30.46
C CYS A 569 25.43 -26.92 29.25
N GLU A 570 26.19 -25.89 28.92
CA GLU A 570 26.06 -25.12 27.68
C GLU A 570 27.30 -25.27 26.80
N VAL A 571 27.13 -25.10 25.48
CA VAL A 571 28.22 -25.06 24.49
C VAL A 571 28.12 -23.78 23.67
N CYS A 572 29.27 -23.18 23.37
CA CYS A 572 29.33 -21.97 22.56
C CYS A 572 29.39 -22.25 21.06
N PRO A 573 28.70 -21.46 20.22
CA PRO A 573 28.78 -21.62 18.76
C PRO A 573 30.21 -21.55 18.22
N HIS A 574 31.10 -20.74 18.81
CA HIS A 574 32.48 -20.68 18.35
C HIS A 574 33.25 -22.00 18.53
N HIS A 575 32.90 -22.86 19.49
CA HIS A 575 33.49 -24.22 19.60
C HIS A 575 32.84 -25.23 18.66
N LEU A 576 31.67 -24.94 18.10
CA LEU A 576 30.99 -25.80 17.11
C LEU A 576 31.39 -25.49 15.67
N PHE A 577 31.76 -24.23 15.38
CA PHE A 577 32.00 -23.75 14.03
C PHE A 577 33.45 -23.28 13.79
N LEU A 578 34.26 -23.09 14.84
CA LEU A 578 35.68 -22.74 14.75
C LEU A 578 36.54 -23.77 15.48
N THR A 579 37.82 -23.81 15.12
CA THR A 579 38.89 -24.67 15.62
C THR A 579 40.19 -23.88 15.69
N GLU A 580 41.23 -24.46 16.27
CA GLU A 580 42.57 -23.86 16.27
C GLU A 580 43.18 -23.67 14.87
N ASP A 581 42.71 -24.41 13.85
CA ASP A 581 43.19 -24.31 12.47
C ASP A 581 42.63 -23.09 11.72
N ASN A 582 41.64 -22.39 12.29
CA ASN A 582 41.13 -21.16 11.69
C ASN A 582 42.22 -20.08 11.72
N HIS A 583 42.70 -19.67 10.53
CA HIS A 583 43.76 -18.67 10.37
C HIS A 583 43.36 -17.28 10.91
N MET A 584 43.63 -17.05 12.19
CA MET A 584 43.47 -15.76 12.87
C MET A 584 44.82 -15.31 13.44
N SER A 585 45.01 -14.00 13.60
CA SER A 585 46.15 -13.50 14.36
C SER A 585 46.05 -13.93 15.83
N GLU A 586 47.21 -14.15 16.48
CA GLU A 586 47.29 -14.68 17.85
C GLU A 586 46.40 -13.92 18.85
N GLY A 587 46.38 -12.58 18.76
CA GLY A 587 45.49 -11.73 19.57
C GLY A 587 43.99 -11.89 19.27
N ARG A 588 43.63 -12.07 18.00
CA ARG A 588 42.24 -12.29 17.60
C ARG A 588 41.76 -13.68 17.99
N SER A 589 42.60 -14.72 17.96
CA SER A 589 42.24 -16.06 18.45
C SER A 589 42.07 -16.17 19.97
N SER A 590 42.45 -15.15 20.75
CA SER A 590 42.35 -15.18 22.22
C SER A 590 40.91 -15.31 22.73
N VAL A 591 40.54 -16.49 23.23
CA VAL A 591 39.25 -16.79 23.90
C VAL A 591 39.47 -17.83 25.02
N ARG A 592 38.56 -17.87 26.00
CA ARG A 592 38.55 -18.85 27.11
C ARG A 592 37.15 -19.46 27.22
N PRO A 593 36.99 -20.78 27.14
CA PRO A 593 38.01 -21.80 26.83
C PRO A 593 38.62 -21.59 25.45
N ARG A 594 39.89 -21.99 25.26
CA ARG A 594 40.57 -21.81 23.96
C ARG A 594 39.82 -22.50 22.83
N LEU A 595 40.01 -22.04 21.60
CA LEU A 595 39.56 -22.76 20.42
C LEU A 595 40.08 -24.19 20.46
N VAL A 596 39.23 -25.12 20.05
CA VAL A 596 39.39 -26.55 20.25
C VAL A 596 39.99 -27.21 19.01
N THR A 597 40.47 -28.45 19.19
CA THR A 597 40.90 -29.28 18.07
C THR A 597 39.70 -29.74 17.23
N GLU A 598 39.92 -30.22 16.02
CA GLU A 598 38.85 -30.84 15.22
C GLU A 598 38.24 -32.07 15.92
N GLU A 599 39.05 -32.83 16.65
CA GLU A 599 38.58 -34.00 17.42
C GLU A 599 37.60 -33.59 18.53
N ASP A 600 37.93 -32.54 19.27
CA ASP A 600 37.06 -31.98 20.29
C ASP A 600 35.75 -31.46 19.69
N ARG A 601 35.84 -30.71 18.58
CA ARG A 601 34.66 -30.19 17.87
C ARG A 601 33.73 -31.30 17.41
N GLN A 602 34.29 -32.35 16.79
CA GLN A 602 33.50 -33.51 16.37
C GLN A 602 32.85 -34.20 17.58
N CYS A 603 33.56 -34.32 18.71
CA CYS A 603 32.98 -34.87 19.93
C CYS A 603 31.78 -34.05 20.44
N LEU A 604 31.78 -32.72 20.32
CA LEU A 604 30.63 -31.89 20.67
C LEU A 604 29.42 -32.19 19.77
N TRP A 605 29.66 -32.29 18.46
CA TRP A 605 28.61 -32.62 17.48
C TRP A 605 28.03 -34.02 17.68
N ASP A 606 28.86 -35.01 17.99
CA ASP A 606 28.44 -36.38 18.25
C ASP A 606 27.61 -36.53 19.54
N ASN A 607 27.63 -35.53 20.42
CA ASN A 607 26.95 -35.53 21.72
C ASN A 607 25.98 -34.36 21.87
N ILE A 608 25.36 -33.93 20.77
CA ILE A 608 24.40 -32.82 20.76
C ILE A 608 23.18 -33.07 21.63
N ASP A 609 22.81 -34.33 21.84
CA ASP A 609 21.74 -34.80 22.73
C ASP A 609 22.08 -34.61 24.22
N ILE A 610 23.39 -34.61 24.56
CA ILE A 610 23.87 -34.40 25.92
C ILE A 610 23.95 -32.90 26.27
N ILE A 611 24.06 -32.01 25.28
CA ILE A 611 24.16 -30.57 25.48
C ILE A 611 22.78 -29.98 25.81
N ASP A 612 22.65 -29.24 26.93
CA ASP A 612 21.34 -28.70 27.34
C ASP A 612 21.05 -27.33 26.73
N CYS A 613 22.06 -26.46 26.61
CA CYS A 613 21.91 -25.10 26.12
C CYS A 613 22.94 -24.74 25.05
N PHE A 614 22.58 -23.86 24.13
CA PHE A 614 23.56 -23.03 23.43
C PHE A 614 23.64 -21.67 24.11
N ALA A 615 24.84 -21.13 24.26
CA ALA A 615 25.05 -19.82 24.84
C ALA A 615 26.19 -19.13 24.09
N THR A 616 26.03 -17.85 23.74
CA THR A 616 27.05 -17.20 22.90
C THR A 616 28.38 -17.02 23.63
N ASP A 617 28.35 -16.92 24.96
CA ASP A 617 29.42 -16.33 25.75
C ASP A 617 29.86 -14.99 25.12
N HIS A 618 28.86 -14.14 24.80
CA HIS A 618 29.10 -12.88 24.14
C HIS A 618 29.98 -12.00 25.03
N ALA A 619 31.29 -11.98 24.72
CA ALA A 619 32.33 -11.31 25.47
C ALA A 619 33.03 -10.29 24.54
N PRO A 620 32.35 -9.18 24.20
CA PRO A 620 32.82 -8.23 23.21
C PRO A 620 34.03 -7.44 23.71
N HIS A 621 34.95 -7.18 22.77
CA HIS A 621 36.09 -6.26 22.88
C HIS A 621 36.22 -5.55 21.54
N THR A 622 36.68 -4.30 21.58
CA THR A 622 36.82 -3.52 20.35
C THR A 622 37.86 -4.15 19.42
N ASP A 623 37.75 -3.88 18.12
CA ASP A 623 38.70 -4.37 17.12
C ASP A 623 40.16 -3.98 17.45
N GLU A 624 40.35 -2.77 17.96
CA GLU A 624 41.66 -2.27 18.42
C GLU A 624 42.21 -3.08 19.61
N GLU A 625 41.36 -3.41 20.59
CA GLU A 625 41.77 -4.21 21.75
C GLU A 625 42.18 -5.62 21.32
N LYS A 626 41.43 -6.24 20.42
CA LYS A 626 41.69 -7.62 19.93
C LYS A 626 42.87 -7.74 18.99
N SER A 627 43.30 -6.63 18.39
CA SER A 627 44.47 -6.60 17.51
C SER A 627 45.82 -6.58 18.27
N LYS A 628 45.81 -6.41 19.59
CA LYS A 628 47.03 -6.48 20.45
C LYS A 628 47.51 -7.93 20.63
N ASN A 629 48.80 -8.13 20.96
CA ASN A 629 49.35 -9.45 21.28
C ASN A 629 49.98 -9.48 22.70
N PRO A 630 49.46 -10.27 23.66
CA PRO A 630 48.23 -11.05 23.56
C PRO A 630 46.98 -10.15 23.62
N GLY A 631 45.97 -10.49 22.81
CA GLY A 631 44.67 -9.82 22.81
C GLY A 631 43.80 -10.31 23.98
N PRO A 632 42.81 -9.53 24.43
CA PRO A 632 41.91 -9.95 25.51
C PRO A 632 41.03 -11.13 25.10
N PHE A 633 40.59 -11.91 26.10
CA PHE A 633 39.78 -13.11 25.89
C PHE A 633 38.30 -12.78 25.64
N GLY A 634 37.73 -13.32 24.55
CA GLY A 634 36.29 -13.27 24.28
C GLY A 634 35.94 -12.95 22.82
N PHE A 635 34.71 -13.32 22.42
CA PHE A 635 34.15 -13.06 21.10
C PHE A 635 32.76 -12.41 21.15
N PRO A 636 32.43 -11.54 20.19
CA PRO A 636 31.04 -11.18 19.92
C PRO A 636 30.32 -12.35 19.22
N GLY A 637 29.00 -12.48 19.43
CA GLY A 637 28.26 -13.69 19.01
C GLY A 637 26.74 -13.58 18.94
N LEU A 638 26.14 -12.54 19.55
CA LEU A 638 24.69 -12.36 19.61
C LEU A 638 24.03 -12.36 18.21
N GLU A 639 24.55 -11.59 17.27
CA GLU A 639 23.97 -11.49 15.92
C GLU A 639 24.28 -12.70 15.02
N THR A 640 25.28 -13.53 15.36
CA THR A 640 25.77 -14.61 14.50
C THR A 640 25.35 -16.00 14.93
N MET A 641 24.95 -16.21 16.19
CA MET A 641 24.60 -17.54 16.71
C MET A 641 23.49 -18.22 15.92
N LEU A 642 22.33 -17.57 15.80
CA LEU A 642 21.18 -18.20 15.14
C LEU A 642 21.45 -18.48 13.66
N PRO A 643 22.00 -17.56 12.84
CA PRO A 643 22.39 -17.86 11.46
C PRO A 643 23.31 -19.08 11.31
N LEU A 644 24.29 -19.27 12.20
CA LEU A 644 25.16 -20.44 12.20
C LEU A 644 24.38 -21.73 12.52
N LEU A 645 23.51 -21.70 13.53
CA LEU A 645 22.68 -22.85 13.90
C LEU A 645 21.65 -23.20 12.82
N LEU A 646 21.04 -22.20 12.17
CA LEU A 646 20.14 -22.41 11.02
C LEU A 646 20.87 -23.02 9.82
N THR A 647 22.15 -22.66 9.62
CA THR A 647 22.99 -23.29 8.60
C THR A 647 23.18 -24.77 8.92
N ALA A 648 23.47 -25.12 10.18
CA ALA A 648 23.56 -26.51 10.61
C ALA A 648 22.23 -27.28 10.49
N VAL A 649 21.07 -26.61 10.59
CA VAL A 649 19.76 -27.21 10.28
C VAL A 649 19.63 -27.51 8.79
N ASN A 650 20.00 -26.55 7.94
CA ASN A 650 20.02 -26.74 6.49
C ASN A 650 20.97 -27.86 6.03
N ASP A 651 22.10 -28.02 6.74
CA ASP A 651 23.07 -29.10 6.51
C ASP A 651 22.62 -30.46 7.09
N GLY A 652 21.47 -30.52 7.76
CA GLY A 652 20.93 -31.74 8.37
C GLY A 652 21.64 -32.20 9.64
N ARG A 653 22.47 -31.34 10.25
CA ARG A 653 23.21 -31.61 11.51
C ARG A 653 22.38 -31.30 12.75
N LEU A 654 21.40 -30.41 12.63
CA LEU A 654 20.45 -30.03 13.67
C LEU A 654 19.01 -30.06 13.12
N THR A 655 18.04 -30.09 14.03
CA THR A 655 16.64 -29.80 13.72
C THR A 655 16.22 -28.46 14.32
N LEU A 656 15.12 -27.85 13.82
CA LEU A 656 14.54 -26.67 14.48
C LEU A 656 14.08 -26.96 15.92
N ALA A 657 13.67 -28.21 16.20
CA ALA A 657 13.33 -28.65 17.54
C ALA A 657 14.55 -28.66 18.48
N ASP A 658 15.75 -28.97 17.97
CA ASP A 658 16.99 -28.87 18.76
C ASP A 658 17.29 -27.42 19.15
N ILE A 659 17.07 -26.47 18.22
CA ILE A 659 17.22 -25.04 18.47
C ILE A 659 16.23 -24.59 19.55
N GLU A 660 14.95 -24.94 19.41
CA GLU A 660 13.92 -24.62 20.40
C GLU A 660 14.25 -25.21 21.78
N ALA A 661 14.63 -26.49 21.83
CA ALA A 661 14.97 -27.13 23.09
C ALA A 661 16.16 -26.44 23.79
N LYS A 662 17.23 -26.13 23.05
CA LYS A 662 18.50 -25.62 23.60
C LYS A 662 18.56 -24.10 23.78
N LEU A 663 17.69 -23.33 23.11
CA LEU A 663 17.63 -21.88 23.24
C LEU A 663 16.33 -21.37 23.85
N HIS A 664 15.35 -22.22 24.17
CA HIS A 664 14.12 -21.77 24.82
C HIS A 664 13.73 -22.71 25.98
N THR A 665 13.39 -23.97 25.69
CA THR A 665 12.79 -24.89 26.66
C THR A 665 13.74 -25.22 27.82
N ASN A 666 14.98 -25.63 27.52
CA ASN A 666 15.96 -26.02 28.52
C ASN A 666 16.48 -24.81 29.31
N PRO A 667 16.89 -23.67 28.70
CA PRO A 667 17.22 -22.45 29.44
C PRO A 667 16.15 -22.05 30.44
N LYS A 668 14.88 -22.02 30.00
CA LYS A 668 13.75 -21.65 30.85
C LYS A 668 13.60 -22.59 32.05
N LYS A 669 13.73 -23.89 31.83
CA LYS A 669 13.66 -24.92 32.89
C LYS A 669 14.85 -24.85 33.85
N ILE A 670 16.07 -24.71 33.33
CA ILE A 670 17.31 -24.72 34.12
C ILE A 670 17.38 -23.48 35.01
N PHE A 671 17.03 -22.32 34.48
CA PHE A 671 17.15 -21.04 35.17
C PHE A 671 15.86 -20.55 35.82
N ASN A 672 14.78 -21.36 35.76
CA ASN A 672 13.46 -21.04 36.31
C ASN A 672 12.93 -19.67 35.82
N LEU A 673 12.96 -19.48 34.49
CA LEU A 673 12.60 -18.22 33.84
C LEU A 673 11.09 -18.17 33.53
N PRO A 674 10.45 -16.99 33.57
CA PRO A 674 9.04 -16.83 33.25
C PRO A 674 8.78 -16.96 31.75
N ASP A 675 7.51 -17.19 31.38
CA ASP A 675 7.06 -17.08 30.00
C ASP A 675 7.08 -15.63 29.50
N GLN A 676 7.44 -15.44 28.23
CA GLN A 676 7.22 -14.19 27.50
C GLN A 676 5.93 -14.34 26.68
N PRO A 677 4.78 -13.78 27.12
CA PRO A 677 3.52 -13.92 26.39
C PRO A 677 3.66 -13.30 25.00
N ASP A 678 2.94 -13.85 24.01
CA ASP A 678 2.87 -13.33 22.64
C ASP A 678 4.24 -12.99 22.02
N THR A 679 5.25 -13.82 22.30
CA THR A 679 6.64 -13.60 21.89
C THR A 679 7.10 -14.71 20.96
N TYR A 680 7.64 -14.34 19.79
CA TYR A 680 8.15 -15.29 18.80
C TYR A 680 9.13 -14.64 17.84
N VAL A 681 9.92 -15.49 17.17
CA VAL A 681 10.95 -15.12 16.19
C VAL A 681 10.59 -15.77 14.86
N GLU A 682 10.49 -14.97 13.80
CA GLU A 682 10.28 -15.47 12.44
C GLU A 682 11.62 -15.52 11.70
N VAL A 683 11.99 -16.73 11.26
CA VAL A 683 13.24 -17.00 10.55
C VAL A 683 12.95 -17.39 9.11
N ASN A 684 13.75 -16.87 8.18
CA ASN A 684 13.74 -17.25 6.77
C ASN A 684 14.85 -18.28 6.56
N MET A 685 14.49 -19.51 6.14
CA MET A 685 15.45 -20.60 5.94
C MET A 685 16.15 -20.60 4.58
N ASP A 686 15.64 -19.85 3.60
CA ASP A 686 16.12 -19.90 2.21
C ASP A 686 17.19 -18.85 1.92
N ARG A 687 17.33 -17.82 2.76
CA ARG A 687 18.25 -16.72 2.52
C ARG A 687 19.70 -17.14 2.77
N GLU A 688 20.50 -17.14 1.71
CA GLU A 688 21.95 -17.29 1.77
C GLU A 688 22.64 -15.93 1.83
N TRP A 689 23.62 -15.78 2.71
CA TRP A 689 24.40 -14.56 2.86
C TRP A 689 25.77 -14.86 3.47
N THR A 690 26.68 -13.90 3.40
CA THR A 690 28.03 -14.02 3.98
C THR A 690 28.14 -13.11 5.18
N ILE A 691 28.62 -13.64 6.31
CA ILE A 691 28.81 -12.87 7.53
C ILE A 691 29.84 -11.74 7.26
N PRO A 692 29.47 -10.46 7.43
CA PRO A 692 30.36 -9.34 7.17
C PRO A 692 31.50 -9.29 8.20
N TYR A 693 32.45 -8.37 7.99
CA TYR A 693 33.52 -8.14 8.96
C TYR A 693 32.99 -7.67 10.32
N ALA A 694 32.05 -6.73 10.31
CA ALA A 694 31.41 -6.17 11.48
C ALA A 694 29.90 -6.32 11.36
N MET A 695 29.26 -6.76 12.44
CA MET A 695 27.80 -6.80 12.55
C MET A 695 27.25 -5.42 12.88
N LYS A 696 25.94 -5.20 12.71
CA LYS A 696 25.37 -3.85 12.68
C LYS A 696 25.27 -3.22 14.08
N TYR A 697 25.01 -4.01 15.11
CA TYR A 697 24.59 -3.50 16.41
C TYR A 697 25.63 -3.64 17.52
N SER A 698 26.42 -4.73 17.54
CA SER A 698 27.46 -4.89 18.55
C SER A 698 28.59 -3.85 18.39
N LYS A 699 29.00 -3.24 19.51
CA LYS A 699 30.10 -2.26 19.54
C LYS A 699 31.48 -2.86 19.35
N ALA A 700 31.61 -4.20 19.38
CA ALA A 700 32.88 -4.86 19.14
C ALA A 700 33.50 -4.41 17.79
N GLY A 701 32.67 -4.19 16.77
CA GLY A 701 33.12 -3.70 15.46
C GLY A 701 33.85 -4.75 14.62
N TRP A 702 33.77 -6.03 14.99
CA TRP A 702 34.28 -7.16 14.24
C TRP A 702 33.56 -8.47 14.66
N THR A 703 33.72 -9.57 13.93
CA THR A 703 33.25 -10.90 14.35
C THR A 703 34.24 -12.01 13.94
N PRO A 704 34.42 -13.07 14.75
CA PRO A 704 35.30 -14.17 14.39
C PRO A 704 34.78 -15.02 13.23
N PHE A 705 33.51 -14.88 12.87
CA PHE A 705 32.85 -15.65 11.81
C PHE A 705 32.88 -14.95 10.43
N THR A 706 33.67 -13.89 10.28
CA THR A 706 33.72 -13.12 9.03
C THR A 706 34.05 -13.99 7.82
N GLY A 707 33.35 -13.74 6.71
CA GLY A 707 33.55 -14.47 5.45
C GLY A 707 32.89 -15.85 5.40
N GLN A 708 32.31 -16.35 6.50
CA GLN A 708 31.55 -17.59 6.47
C GLN A 708 30.22 -17.39 5.72
N LYS A 709 29.92 -18.32 4.81
CA LYS A 709 28.62 -18.39 4.14
C LYS A 709 27.63 -19.10 5.06
N VAL A 710 26.50 -18.47 5.29
CA VAL A 710 25.42 -18.99 6.12
C VAL A 710 24.10 -19.01 5.35
N LYS A 711 23.23 -19.95 5.73
CA LYS A 711 21.90 -20.11 5.16
C LYS A 711 20.86 -20.08 6.27
N GLY A 712 20.02 -19.07 6.22
CA GLY A 712 19.06 -18.74 7.27
C GLY A 712 19.31 -17.35 7.85
N CYS A 713 18.25 -16.60 8.13
CA CYS A 713 18.34 -15.33 8.86
C CYS A 713 17.07 -15.04 9.68
N VAL A 714 17.21 -14.15 10.67
CA VAL A 714 16.06 -13.56 11.36
C VAL A 714 15.39 -12.56 10.42
N SER A 715 14.08 -12.67 10.23
CA SER A 715 13.30 -11.69 9.48
C SER A 715 12.52 -10.78 10.41
N ARG A 716 11.93 -11.33 11.48
CA ARG A 716 11.13 -10.56 12.44
C ARG A 716 11.28 -11.10 13.85
N VAL A 717 11.26 -10.20 14.82
CA VAL A 717 11.09 -10.56 16.24
C VAL A 717 9.89 -9.82 16.81
N VAL A 718 8.99 -10.57 17.43
CA VAL A 718 7.86 -10.05 18.20
C VAL A 718 8.10 -10.34 19.66
N LEU A 719 8.09 -9.30 20.49
CA LEU A 719 8.25 -9.38 21.94
C LEU A 719 7.01 -8.78 22.59
N ARG A 720 6.28 -9.58 23.38
CA ARG A 720 5.04 -9.18 24.06
C ARG A 720 4.01 -8.55 23.11
N GLY A 721 3.78 -9.19 21.97
CA GLY A 721 2.81 -8.75 20.95
C GLY A 721 3.23 -7.53 20.14
N GLN A 722 4.42 -6.96 20.36
CA GLN A 722 4.95 -5.83 19.60
C GLN A 722 6.09 -6.26 18.69
N ILE A 723 6.13 -5.76 17.46
CA ILE A 723 7.24 -6.00 16.55
C ILE A 723 8.42 -5.14 17.02
N VAL A 724 9.50 -5.80 17.45
CA VAL A 724 10.71 -5.14 18.01
C VAL A 724 11.90 -5.16 17.06
N TYR A 725 11.88 -6.04 16.06
CA TYR A 725 12.85 -6.12 14.97
C TYR A 725 12.15 -6.57 13.68
N VAL A 726 12.50 -5.95 12.56
CA VAL A 726 12.04 -6.37 11.22
C VAL A 726 13.09 -6.00 10.16
N ASP A 727 13.43 -6.97 9.31
CA ASP A 727 14.26 -6.80 8.11
C ASP A 727 15.56 -6.00 8.31
N GLY A 728 16.27 -6.25 9.40
CA GLY A 728 17.55 -5.60 9.69
C GLY A 728 17.44 -4.31 10.49
N GLU A 729 16.25 -3.89 10.92
CA GLU A 729 16.01 -2.71 11.75
C GLU A 729 15.43 -3.04 13.13
N ILE A 730 15.89 -2.33 14.15
CA ILE A 730 15.43 -2.43 15.54
C ILE A 730 14.40 -1.33 15.79
N LEU A 731 13.20 -1.74 16.22
CA LEU A 731 12.07 -0.84 16.50
C LEU A 731 11.85 -0.58 17.99
N ALA A 732 12.30 -1.50 18.86
CA ALA A 732 12.18 -1.32 20.31
C ALA A 732 13.15 -0.25 20.81
N GLU A 733 12.65 0.79 21.48
CA GLU A 733 13.49 1.84 22.10
C GLU A 733 14.29 1.34 23.32
N PRO A 734 15.42 1.99 23.68
CA PRO A 734 16.13 1.69 24.93
C PRO A 734 15.20 1.82 26.15
N GLY A 735 15.26 0.85 27.06
CA GLY A 735 14.40 0.76 28.23
C GLY A 735 13.08 0.02 28.00
N TYR A 736 12.85 -0.54 26.80
CA TYR A 736 11.72 -1.41 26.52
C TYR A 736 11.82 -2.78 27.22
N GLY A 737 13.04 -3.27 27.45
CA GLY A 737 13.32 -4.55 28.09
C GLY A 737 12.89 -4.61 29.55
N GLN A 738 12.37 -5.76 29.98
CA GLN A 738 11.93 -5.98 31.36
C GLN A 738 12.93 -6.84 32.14
N ALA A 739 13.16 -6.47 33.39
CA ALA A 739 13.92 -7.31 34.32
C ALA A 739 13.10 -8.55 34.69
N ILE A 740 13.76 -9.72 34.70
CA ILE A 740 13.15 -10.96 35.16
C ILE A 740 13.10 -10.93 36.69
N ALA A 741 11.99 -10.46 37.26
CA ALA A 741 11.74 -10.57 38.68
C ALA A 741 11.61 -12.06 39.03
N THR A 742 12.56 -12.62 39.78
CA THR A 742 12.45 -14.03 40.16
C THR A 742 11.43 -14.14 41.29
N SER A 743 10.18 -14.44 40.93
CA SER A 743 9.07 -14.55 41.87
C SER A 743 9.38 -15.59 42.95
N SER A 744 9.53 -15.12 44.19
CA SER A 744 9.17 -15.93 45.36
C SER A 744 7.68 -16.25 45.27
N ALA A 745 7.34 -17.53 45.29
CA ALA A 745 5.99 -17.97 45.56
C ALA A 745 5.49 -17.34 46.88
N GLY A 746 4.33 -16.67 46.84
CA GLY A 746 3.53 -16.31 48.02
C GLY A 746 3.86 -14.99 48.72
N ARG A 747 3.21 -13.90 48.28
CA ARG A 747 2.69 -12.86 49.18
C ARG A 747 1.30 -12.44 48.70
N GLU A 748 0.28 -13.11 49.22
CA GLU A 748 -1.03 -12.49 49.39
C GLU A 748 -0.87 -11.45 50.52
N GLU A 749 -0.84 -10.16 50.18
CA GLU A 749 -1.06 -9.11 51.16
C GLU A 749 -2.54 -8.75 51.16
N SER A 750 -3.20 -9.24 52.21
CA SER A 750 -4.49 -8.85 52.72
C SER A 750 -4.56 -7.34 52.96
N ASN A 751 -5.30 -6.60 52.13
CA ASN A 751 -5.71 -5.25 52.47
C ASN A 751 -6.93 -5.29 53.40
N VAL A 752 -6.62 -5.29 54.70
CA VAL A 752 -7.54 -4.96 55.78
C VAL A 752 -7.95 -3.50 55.67
N ALA A 753 -9.26 -3.28 55.73
CA ALA A 753 -9.90 -1.99 55.73
C ALA A 753 -9.44 -1.09 56.88
N THR A 754 -9.25 0.20 56.56
CA THR A 754 -9.42 1.26 57.55
C THR A 754 -10.35 2.32 57.00
N LEU A 755 -11.53 2.37 57.62
CA LEU A 755 -12.59 3.36 57.46
C LEU A 755 -12.10 4.75 57.88
N ASN A 756 -12.47 5.76 57.08
CA ASN A 756 -12.90 7.11 57.46
C ASN A 756 -13.29 7.78 56.13
N GLY A 757 -14.54 8.12 55.81
CA GLY A 757 -15.68 8.51 56.63
C GLY A 757 -16.09 9.92 56.18
N GLY A 758 -17.18 10.03 55.40
CA GLY A 758 -18.01 11.24 55.41
C GLY A 758 -18.47 11.83 54.08
N LEU A 759 -19.74 11.54 53.75
CA LEU A 759 -20.79 12.44 53.20
C LEU A 759 -20.58 13.00 51.76
N ARG A 760 -21.54 13.02 50.81
CA ARG A 760 -23.01 13.00 50.87
C ARG A 760 -23.61 12.82 49.44
N SER A 761 -24.65 11.99 49.35
CA SER A 761 -25.93 12.12 48.59
C SER A 761 -25.98 12.69 47.16
N SER A 762 -26.50 11.87 46.21
CA SER A 762 -27.78 12.04 45.46
C SER A 762 -27.57 12.65 44.06
N SER A 763 -28.20 12.28 42.94
CA SER A 763 -29.50 11.65 42.64
C SER A 763 -29.48 11.08 41.19
N LYS A 764 -30.50 10.27 40.86
CA LYS A 764 -30.83 9.67 39.55
C LYS A 764 -31.20 10.68 38.44
N GLU A 765 -30.92 10.31 37.18
CA GLU A 765 -31.80 10.33 35.96
C GLU A 765 -30.94 9.90 34.74
N ILE A 766 -31.14 8.76 34.05
CA ILE A 766 -32.11 8.36 33.00
C ILE A 766 -32.02 9.18 31.69
N ILE A 767 -32.16 8.46 30.56
CA ILE A 767 -32.29 8.86 29.14
C ILE A 767 -30.92 9.01 28.43
N GLY A 768 -30.57 8.35 27.32
CA GLY A 768 -31.30 7.55 26.34
C GLY A 768 -30.53 7.68 25.00
N SER A 769 -30.28 6.57 24.32
CA SER A 769 -29.85 6.53 22.91
C SER A 769 -30.88 7.21 21.99
N PRO A 770 -30.46 7.77 20.84
CA PRO A 770 -30.75 7.12 19.55
C PRO A 770 -29.58 7.26 18.54
N SER A 771 -29.09 6.21 17.89
CA SER A 771 -29.59 5.65 16.62
C SER A 771 -29.83 6.65 15.47
N ARG A 772 -28.91 6.57 14.49
CA ARG A 772 -29.15 6.32 13.05
C ARG A 772 -29.59 7.48 12.14
N LEU A 773 -29.10 7.34 10.89
CA LEU A 773 -29.67 7.78 9.59
C LEU A 773 -29.41 9.24 9.20
N ILE A 774 -29.08 9.62 7.95
CA ILE A 774 -28.71 8.92 6.71
C ILE A 774 -28.44 10.01 5.63
N ARG A 775 -27.69 9.66 4.56
CA ARG A 775 -27.69 10.25 3.20
C ARG A 775 -27.27 11.73 3.03
N SER A 776 -26.76 12.21 1.90
CA SER A 776 -26.31 11.62 0.63
C SER A 776 -25.79 12.74 -0.28
N THR A 777 -24.85 12.40 -1.19
CA THR A 777 -24.73 12.88 -2.59
C THR A 777 -24.59 14.39 -2.84
N SER A 778 -23.66 14.87 -3.67
CA SER A 778 -23.65 14.58 -5.12
C SER A 778 -22.32 14.95 -5.82
N LYS A 779 -22.15 14.30 -6.98
CA LYS A 779 -21.06 14.36 -7.96
C LYS A 779 -21.26 15.47 -8.99
N VAL A 780 -20.16 15.90 -9.62
CA VAL A 780 -20.14 16.48 -10.98
C VAL A 780 -18.95 15.94 -11.77
N GLU A 781 -19.21 15.67 -13.06
CA GLU A 781 -18.34 15.07 -14.09
C GLU A 781 -17.17 15.98 -14.49
N THR A 782 -16.04 15.38 -14.92
CA THR A 782 -14.95 16.07 -15.64
C THR A 782 -14.30 15.16 -16.68
N VAL A 783 -13.96 15.75 -17.82
CA VAL A 783 -13.58 15.13 -19.10
C VAL A 783 -12.09 14.71 -19.10
N SER A 784 -11.81 13.51 -19.60
CA SER A 784 -10.47 12.90 -19.63
C SER A 784 -9.60 13.39 -20.80
N VAL A 785 -8.50 14.06 -20.48
CA VAL A 785 -7.30 14.18 -21.33
C VAL A 785 -6.35 13.04 -20.93
N LYS A 786 -5.80 12.30 -21.90
CA LYS A 786 -4.85 11.20 -21.66
C LYS A 786 -3.63 11.71 -20.88
N VAL A 787 -3.37 11.12 -19.71
CA VAL A 787 -2.14 11.31 -18.92
C VAL A 787 -1.63 9.93 -18.52
N ASP A 788 -0.33 9.72 -18.69
CA ASP A 788 0.41 8.49 -18.40
C ASP A 788 0.41 8.19 -16.89
N ASP A 789 0.10 6.96 -16.48
CA ASP A 789 -0.36 6.64 -15.11
C ASP A 789 0.74 6.14 -14.16
N SER A 790 2.03 6.28 -14.52
CA SER A 790 3.16 5.72 -13.76
C SER A 790 4.06 6.76 -13.10
N ILE A 791 3.51 7.65 -12.26
CA ILE A 791 4.33 8.64 -11.53
C ILE A 791 4.01 8.63 -10.03
N THR A 792 4.95 8.14 -9.24
CA THR A 792 5.02 8.28 -7.78
C THR A 792 5.95 9.44 -7.42
N THR A 793 5.65 10.19 -6.35
CA THR A 793 6.32 11.47 -6.02
C THR A 793 7.76 11.33 -5.49
N THR A 794 8.29 10.11 -5.41
CA THR A 794 9.72 9.81 -5.19
C THR A 794 10.44 9.32 -6.46
N ASP A 795 9.75 9.30 -7.61
CA ASP A 795 10.31 8.91 -8.89
C ASP A 795 11.19 10.06 -9.42
N PRO A 796 12.49 9.82 -9.71
CA PRO A 796 13.37 10.79 -10.37
C PRO A 796 12.77 11.37 -11.65
N ARG A 797 11.84 10.66 -12.30
CA ARG A 797 11.13 11.12 -13.50
C ARG A 797 10.11 12.23 -13.24
N PHE A 798 9.45 12.26 -12.07
CA PHE A 798 8.53 13.36 -11.71
C PHE A 798 9.31 14.65 -11.49
N LEU A 799 10.40 14.57 -10.73
CA LEU A 799 11.30 15.69 -10.51
C LEU A 799 11.94 16.14 -11.82
N ALA A 800 12.36 15.21 -12.69
CA ALA A 800 12.89 15.55 -14.01
C ALA A 800 11.86 16.21 -14.94
N ASP A 801 10.61 15.73 -15.00
CA ASP A 801 9.52 16.35 -15.77
C ASP A 801 9.13 17.72 -15.18
N LEU A 802 9.12 17.86 -13.85
CA LEU A 802 8.89 19.12 -13.16
C LEU A 802 10.02 20.13 -13.47
N THR A 803 11.29 19.72 -13.38
CA THR A 803 12.45 20.54 -13.74
C THR A 803 12.41 20.93 -15.23
N GLN A 804 12.05 19.99 -16.12
CA GLN A 804 11.90 20.26 -17.55
C GLN A 804 10.77 21.26 -17.83
N GLN A 805 9.64 21.14 -17.13
CA GLN A 805 8.53 22.09 -17.23
C GLN A 805 8.92 23.47 -16.69
N ILE A 806 9.63 23.56 -15.57
CA ILE A 806 10.13 24.83 -15.00
C ILE A 806 11.09 25.54 -15.98
N LEU A 807 11.91 24.78 -16.70
CA LEU A 807 12.92 25.33 -17.62
C LEU A 807 12.39 25.68 -19.03
N ALA A 808 11.23 25.18 -19.44
CA ALA A 808 10.75 25.29 -20.82
C ALA A 808 10.29 26.70 -21.23
N ASP A 809 9.52 27.40 -20.37
CA ASP A 809 9.03 28.77 -20.62
C ASP A 809 8.82 29.47 -19.26
N PRO A 810 9.81 30.24 -18.75
CA PRO A 810 9.77 30.77 -17.40
C PRO A 810 8.66 31.81 -17.21
N LEU A 811 7.94 31.73 -16.09
CA LEU A 811 6.91 32.71 -15.76
C LEU A 811 7.52 34.09 -15.48
N PRO A 812 6.77 35.18 -15.74
CA PRO A 812 7.17 36.51 -15.31
C PRO A 812 7.38 36.55 -13.79
N LYS A 813 8.49 37.18 -13.36
CA LYS A 813 8.88 37.33 -11.96
C LYS A 813 7.76 37.88 -11.06
N HIS A 814 7.00 38.86 -11.56
CA HIS A 814 5.86 39.43 -10.85
C HIS A 814 4.56 39.12 -11.60
N ILE A 815 3.60 38.52 -10.92
CA ILE A 815 2.29 38.15 -11.47
C ILE A 815 1.26 39.16 -10.98
N ILE A 816 1.12 40.26 -11.72
CA ILE A 816 0.26 41.40 -11.34
C ILE A 816 -0.95 41.60 -12.26
N SER A 817 -0.85 41.18 -13.53
CA SER A 817 -1.92 41.31 -14.53
C SER A 817 -2.03 40.03 -15.36
N VAL A 818 -3.23 39.76 -15.90
CA VAL A 818 -3.44 38.63 -16.83
C VAL A 818 -2.70 38.80 -18.14
N SER A 819 -2.33 40.04 -18.50
CA SER A 819 -1.52 40.35 -19.68
C SER A 819 -0.11 39.74 -19.64
N ALA A 820 0.35 39.35 -18.45
CA ALA A 820 1.63 38.68 -18.25
C ALA A 820 1.62 37.23 -18.78
N PHE A 821 0.45 36.62 -19.01
CA PHE A 821 0.34 35.24 -19.46
C PHE A 821 0.26 35.12 -20.99
N LYS A 822 1.02 34.18 -21.53
CA LYS A 822 0.87 33.69 -22.90
C LYS A 822 0.18 32.32 -22.88
N LYS A 823 -0.27 31.85 -24.05
CA LYS A 823 -0.91 30.53 -24.18
C LYS A 823 -0.06 29.35 -23.63
N PRO A 824 1.28 29.30 -23.84
CA PRO A 824 2.11 28.26 -23.22
C PRO A 824 2.12 28.29 -21.69
N HIS A 825 2.22 29.49 -21.09
CA HIS A 825 2.15 29.65 -19.63
C HIS A 825 0.84 29.08 -19.06
N LEU A 826 -0.29 29.30 -19.74
CA LEU A 826 -1.57 28.73 -19.32
C LEU A 826 -1.58 27.20 -19.41
N HIS A 827 -1.03 26.63 -20.49
CA HIS A 827 -0.94 25.18 -20.61
C HIS A 827 -0.14 24.57 -19.45
N GLN A 828 1.02 25.15 -19.14
CA GLN A 828 1.89 24.72 -18.05
C GLN A 828 1.23 24.84 -16.67
N ILE A 829 0.69 26.01 -16.32
CA ILE A 829 0.02 26.24 -15.02
C ILE A 829 -1.16 25.28 -14.84
N LEU A 830 -2.00 25.12 -15.87
CA LEU A 830 -3.22 24.33 -15.77
C LEU A 830 -2.92 22.82 -15.77
N ASN A 831 -1.89 22.36 -16.47
CA ASN A 831 -1.48 20.95 -16.42
C ASN A 831 -0.88 20.59 -15.06
N LEU A 832 0.01 21.44 -14.52
CA LEU A 832 0.58 21.21 -13.19
C LEU A 832 -0.49 21.27 -12.10
N ALA A 833 -1.46 22.18 -12.22
CA ALA A 833 -2.62 22.22 -11.32
C ALA A 833 -3.47 20.94 -11.41
N HIS A 834 -3.66 20.38 -12.60
CA HIS A 834 -4.33 19.10 -12.79
C HIS A 834 -3.54 17.95 -12.14
N GLN A 835 -2.21 17.92 -12.29
CA GLN A 835 -1.35 16.93 -11.63
C GLN A 835 -1.46 17.01 -10.11
N TYR A 836 -1.42 18.21 -9.51
CA TYR A 836 -1.60 18.37 -8.06
C TYR A 836 -2.99 17.94 -7.58
N ARG A 837 -4.03 18.15 -8.38
CA ARG A 837 -5.37 17.61 -8.10
C ARG A 837 -5.34 16.08 -8.03
N LEU A 838 -4.70 15.41 -9.00
CA LEU A 838 -4.54 13.96 -9.01
C LEU A 838 -3.71 13.46 -7.81
N CYS A 839 -2.62 14.14 -7.46
CA CYS A 839 -1.78 13.78 -6.31
C CYS A 839 -2.58 13.84 -5.00
N LYS A 840 -3.41 14.87 -4.80
CA LYS A 840 -4.28 14.98 -3.62
C LYS A 840 -5.32 13.85 -3.57
N ILE A 841 -5.94 13.49 -4.71
CA ILE A 841 -6.88 12.36 -4.79
C ILE A 841 -6.18 11.03 -4.47
N LYS A 842 -4.95 10.85 -4.96
CA LYS A 842 -4.10 9.67 -4.71
C LYS A 842 -3.45 9.68 -3.32
N LYS A 843 -3.67 10.71 -2.48
CA LYS A 843 -3.04 10.91 -1.16
C LYS A 843 -1.50 10.84 -1.18
N GLN A 844 -0.88 11.32 -2.26
CA GLN A 844 0.58 11.36 -2.39
C GLN A 844 1.19 12.51 -1.56
N PRO A 845 2.35 12.31 -0.92
CA PRO A 845 3.03 13.38 -0.18
C PRO A 845 3.65 14.40 -1.15
N LEU A 846 3.36 15.69 -0.92
CA LEU A 846 3.86 16.83 -1.72
C LEU A 846 4.70 17.81 -0.88
N ASN A 847 4.99 17.46 0.38
CA ASN A 847 5.62 18.32 1.38
C ASN A 847 7.12 18.60 1.15
N HIS A 848 7.72 18.07 0.08
CA HIS A 848 9.13 18.26 -0.24
C HIS A 848 9.35 19.33 -1.34
N ILE A 849 8.29 19.77 -2.04
CA ILE A 849 8.43 20.57 -3.27
C ILE A 849 8.90 22.00 -2.99
N LEU A 850 8.44 22.61 -1.90
CA LEU A 850 8.83 23.96 -1.46
C LEU A 850 9.33 23.93 -0.02
N GLU A 851 9.92 22.80 0.39
CA GLU A 851 10.49 22.64 1.73
C GLU A 851 11.55 23.72 1.98
N GLY A 852 11.43 24.41 3.13
CA GLY A 852 12.32 25.51 3.51
C GLY A 852 12.02 26.86 2.85
N LYS A 853 11.06 26.97 1.93
CA LYS A 853 10.65 28.26 1.33
C LYS A 853 9.63 28.99 2.20
N VAL A 854 9.73 30.32 2.25
CA VAL A 854 8.86 31.19 3.05
C VAL A 854 8.00 32.08 2.14
N MET A 855 6.68 32.02 2.32
CA MET A 855 5.72 32.90 1.65
C MET A 855 5.17 33.95 2.61
N ALA A 856 5.35 35.24 2.28
CA ALA A 856 4.73 36.34 3.00
C ALA A 856 3.34 36.65 2.43
N MET A 857 2.34 36.76 3.30
CA MET A 857 0.95 37.10 2.95
C MET A 857 0.59 38.49 3.48
N MET A 858 0.24 39.41 2.58
CA MET A 858 -0.08 40.81 2.89
C MET A 858 -1.47 41.16 2.32
N PHE A 859 -2.52 41.02 3.14
CA PHE A 859 -3.91 41.21 2.71
C PHE A 859 -4.53 42.45 3.37
N TYR A 860 -4.56 43.56 2.64
CA TYR A 860 -5.18 44.83 3.06
C TYR A 860 -6.69 44.90 2.78
N GLU A 861 -7.22 43.91 2.07
CA GLU A 861 -8.66 43.74 1.82
C GLU A 861 -9.06 42.32 2.26
N ALA A 862 -10.05 42.21 3.14
CA ALA A 862 -10.46 40.93 3.73
C ALA A 862 -10.91 39.90 2.68
N SER A 863 -10.41 38.66 2.78
CA SER A 863 -10.83 37.56 1.90
C SER A 863 -10.53 36.17 2.44
N THR A 864 -11.53 35.53 3.04
CA THR A 864 -11.41 34.16 3.57
C THR A 864 -10.93 33.17 2.50
N ARG A 865 -11.54 33.20 1.31
CA ARG A 865 -11.26 32.26 0.22
C ARG A 865 -9.84 32.39 -0.31
N THR A 866 -9.44 33.59 -0.67
CA THR A 866 -8.13 33.83 -1.31
C THR A 866 -7.00 33.65 -0.30
N THR A 867 -7.15 34.14 0.93
CA THR A 867 -6.15 33.96 1.98
C THR A 867 -5.98 32.48 2.35
N SER A 868 -7.08 31.76 2.61
CA SER A 868 -6.99 30.35 3.05
C SER A 868 -6.38 29.44 1.98
N SER A 869 -6.75 29.64 0.72
CA SER A 869 -6.25 28.81 -0.38
C SER A 869 -4.76 29.04 -0.69
N PHE A 870 -4.23 30.26 -0.54
CA PHE A 870 -2.78 30.50 -0.62
C PHE A 870 -2.04 29.86 0.56
N SER A 871 -2.54 30.06 1.79
CA SER A 871 -1.94 29.49 2.99
C SER A 871 -1.84 27.97 2.91
N VAL A 872 -2.95 27.30 2.56
CA VAL A 872 -2.99 25.83 2.45
C VAL A 872 -2.14 25.34 1.27
N ALA A 873 -2.13 26.06 0.13
CA ALA A 873 -1.30 25.69 -1.01
C ALA A 873 0.20 25.66 -0.65
N MET A 874 0.70 26.66 0.07
CA MET A 874 2.11 26.72 0.49
C MET A 874 2.43 25.60 1.50
N GLN A 875 1.57 25.39 2.49
CA GLN A 875 1.77 24.36 3.53
C GLN A 875 1.74 22.94 2.95
N LEU A 876 0.84 22.65 2.00
CA LEU A 876 0.79 21.34 1.35
C LEU A 876 2.04 21.03 0.52
N LEU A 877 2.72 22.08 0.03
CA LEU A 877 3.99 21.95 -0.71
C LEU A 877 5.22 21.89 0.21
N GLY A 878 5.06 21.97 1.54
CA GLY A 878 6.18 21.96 2.50
C GLY A 878 6.71 23.34 2.91
N GLY A 879 6.13 24.41 2.37
CA GLY A 879 6.56 25.77 2.63
C GLY A 879 5.96 26.38 3.91
N ILE A 880 6.60 27.43 4.40
CA ILE A 880 6.20 28.18 5.60
C ILE A 880 5.43 29.43 5.19
N VAL A 881 4.38 29.78 5.94
CA VAL A 881 3.54 30.96 5.68
C VAL A 881 3.74 31.99 6.78
N GLN A 882 4.22 33.17 6.40
CA GLN A 882 4.30 34.33 7.28
C GLN A 882 3.16 35.31 6.97
N LYS A 883 2.24 35.50 7.90
CA LYS A 883 1.15 36.48 7.74
C LYS A 883 1.60 37.85 8.24
N CYS A 884 1.36 38.89 7.44
CA CYS A 884 1.51 40.28 7.82
C CYS A 884 0.09 40.88 7.91
N ASP A 885 -0.37 41.11 9.14
CA ASP A 885 -1.68 41.69 9.39
C ASP A 885 -1.59 43.23 9.27
N PRO A 886 -2.39 43.87 8.39
CA PRO A 886 -2.43 45.33 8.26
C PRO A 886 -2.52 46.07 9.60
N ASP A 887 -3.33 45.56 10.53
CA ASP A 887 -3.63 46.21 11.81
C ASP A 887 -2.44 46.19 12.79
N THR A 888 -1.47 45.31 12.55
CA THR A 888 -0.24 45.18 13.36
C THR A 888 1.02 45.67 12.64
N SER A 889 0.88 46.06 11.37
CA SER A 889 1.99 46.49 10.52
C SER A 889 2.37 47.97 10.73
N SER A 890 3.59 48.34 10.34
CA SER A 890 4.07 49.73 10.42
C SER A 890 3.29 50.71 9.51
N LEU A 891 2.39 50.21 8.65
CA LEU A 891 1.45 51.04 7.89
C LEU A 891 0.52 51.85 8.81
N VAL A 892 0.16 51.32 9.99
CA VAL A 892 -0.61 52.06 11.00
C VAL A 892 0.17 53.28 11.51
N LYS A 893 1.51 53.22 11.47
CA LYS A 893 2.42 54.31 11.85
C LYS A 893 2.77 55.24 10.67
N GLY A 894 2.16 55.05 9.50
CA GLY A 894 2.37 55.87 8.30
C GLY A 894 3.52 55.41 7.39
N GLU A 895 4.02 54.18 7.52
CA GLU A 895 4.97 53.59 6.56
C GLU A 895 4.34 53.53 5.15
N THR A 896 5.15 53.59 4.09
CA THR A 896 4.63 53.41 2.72
C THR A 896 4.52 51.92 2.38
N LEU A 897 3.54 51.55 1.54
CA LEU A 897 3.40 50.16 1.08
C LEU A 897 4.68 49.63 0.40
N SER A 898 5.43 50.50 -0.29
CA SER A 898 6.70 50.13 -0.92
C SER A 898 7.76 49.75 0.13
N ASP A 899 7.85 50.48 1.23
CA ASP A 899 8.81 50.19 2.29
C ASP A 899 8.44 48.90 3.02
N THR A 900 7.17 48.69 3.34
CA THR A 900 6.69 47.44 3.94
C THR A 900 7.00 46.23 3.04
N VAL A 901 6.80 46.36 1.71
CA VAL A 901 7.13 45.31 0.74
C VAL A 901 8.63 45.02 0.71
N ASN A 902 9.48 46.05 0.79
CA ASN A 902 10.94 45.86 0.83
C ASN A 902 11.42 45.20 2.14
N VAL A 903 10.80 45.53 3.27
CA VAL A 903 11.08 44.86 4.56
C VAL A 903 10.69 43.38 4.47
N MET A 904 9.48 43.08 4.00
CA MET A 904 9.01 41.69 3.87
C MET A 904 9.80 40.89 2.84
N ALA A 905 10.30 41.53 1.78
CA ALA A 905 11.17 40.91 0.80
C ALA A 905 12.48 40.35 1.39
N SER A 906 12.92 40.86 2.55
CA SER A 906 14.11 40.38 3.25
C SER A 906 13.87 39.07 4.03
N TYR A 907 12.62 38.71 4.29
CA TYR A 907 12.24 37.54 5.10
C TYR A 907 11.51 36.44 4.32
N ALA A 908 11.13 36.69 3.07
CA ALA A 908 10.31 35.78 2.27
C ALA A 908 10.86 35.57 0.86
N ASP A 909 10.68 34.36 0.34
CA ASP A 909 11.03 33.97 -1.03
C ASP A 909 9.95 34.39 -2.04
N VAL A 910 8.70 34.59 -1.61
CA VAL A 910 7.60 35.09 -2.44
C VAL A 910 6.59 35.87 -1.58
N MET A 911 6.00 36.92 -2.16
CA MET A 911 4.98 37.73 -1.51
C MET A 911 3.63 37.63 -2.23
N VAL A 912 2.55 37.43 -1.48
CA VAL A 912 1.18 37.46 -1.98
C VAL A 912 0.49 38.70 -1.43
N ILE A 913 0.14 39.65 -2.31
CA ILE A 913 -0.38 40.96 -1.93
C ILE A 913 -1.81 41.14 -2.44
N ARG A 914 -2.71 41.61 -1.58
CA ARG A 914 -4.05 42.09 -1.96
C ARG A 914 -4.28 43.49 -1.40
N HIS A 915 -4.70 44.42 -2.24
CA HIS A 915 -4.86 45.84 -1.86
C HIS A 915 -6.20 46.43 -2.31
N GLN A 916 -6.70 47.46 -1.61
CA GLN A 916 -7.99 48.09 -1.91
C GLN A 916 -7.91 49.14 -3.05
N GLU A 917 -6.75 49.79 -3.20
CA GLU A 917 -6.50 50.78 -4.26
C GLU A 917 -6.01 50.10 -5.56
N LYS A 918 -6.59 50.48 -6.69
CA LYS A 918 -6.18 50.06 -8.04
C LYS A 918 -4.77 50.59 -8.36
N GLY A 919 -3.88 49.70 -8.79
CA GLY A 919 -2.49 50.04 -9.16
C GLY A 919 -1.52 50.15 -7.98
N ALA A 920 -1.95 49.95 -6.74
CA ALA A 920 -1.08 50.02 -5.57
C ALA A 920 0.04 48.97 -5.59
N ILE A 921 -0.28 47.73 -6.01
CA ILE A 921 0.72 46.66 -6.13
C ILE A 921 1.78 47.04 -7.17
N GLN A 922 1.39 47.61 -8.31
CA GLN A 922 2.33 48.05 -9.34
C GLN A 922 3.30 49.13 -8.83
N LYS A 923 2.82 50.06 -7.98
CA LYS A 923 3.66 51.09 -7.35
C LYS A 923 4.62 50.49 -6.31
N ALA A 924 4.19 49.45 -5.58
CA ALA A 924 4.96 48.88 -4.47
C ALA A 924 6.11 47.95 -4.91
N ILE A 925 6.07 47.40 -6.12
CA ILE A 925 7.06 46.41 -6.58
C ILE A 925 8.26 47.00 -7.34
N VAL A 926 8.35 48.32 -7.51
CA VAL A 926 9.38 48.95 -8.36
C VAL A 926 10.81 48.62 -7.90
N ASN A 927 11.02 48.44 -6.59
CA ASN A 927 12.35 48.24 -6.00
C ASN A 927 12.55 46.84 -5.37
N THR A 928 11.64 45.89 -5.58
CA THR A 928 11.71 44.58 -4.89
C THR A 928 12.36 43.49 -5.76
N HIS A 929 13.32 42.79 -5.16
CA HIS A 929 13.97 41.64 -5.79
C HIS A 929 13.17 40.34 -5.64
N THR A 930 12.22 40.28 -4.71
CA THR A 930 11.42 39.09 -4.41
C THR A 930 10.18 39.01 -5.31
N PRO A 931 9.84 37.83 -5.88
CA PRO A 931 8.62 37.63 -6.65
C PRO A 931 7.34 38.05 -5.92
N VAL A 932 6.39 38.66 -6.65
CA VAL A 932 5.11 39.14 -6.09
C VAL A 932 3.95 38.58 -6.90
N ILE A 933 2.98 37.99 -6.20
CA ILE A 933 1.74 37.46 -6.78
C ILE A 933 0.57 38.32 -6.32
N SER A 934 -0.15 38.92 -7.26
CA SER A 934 -1.36 39.69 -7.00
C SER A 934 -2.55 38.79 -6.68
N ALA A 935 -3.08 38.97 -5.47
CA ALA A 935 -4.34 38.42 -4.99
C ALA A 935 -5.52 39.42 -5.17
N GLY A 936 -5.32 40.45 -6.01
CA GLY A 936 -6.33 41.44 -6.39
C GLY A 936 -5.99 42.86 -5.93
N ASP A 937 -6.28 43.87 -6.77
CA ASP A 937 -6.11 45.29 -6.45
C ASP A 937 -7.35 46.14 -6.76
N GLY A 938 -8.17 46.45 -5.75
CA GLY A 938 -9.33 47.35 -5.90
C GLY A 938 -10.28 46.98 -7.04
N THR A 939 -10.50 47.91 -7.99
CA THR A 939 -11.25 47.71 -9.26
C THR A 939 -10.34 47.37 -10.46
N GLY A 940 -9.08 47.02 -10.21
CA GLY A 940 -8.08 46.61 -11.19
C GLY A 940 -8.26 45.17 -11.65
N GLU A 941 -7.26 44.32 -11.42
CA GLU A 941 -7.23 42.94 -11.90
C GLU A 941 -7.08 41.93 -10.76
N HIS A 942 -7.53 40.70 -11.00
CA HIS A 942 -7.30 39.56 -10.11
C HIS A 942 -6.79 38.37 -10.95
N PRO A 943 -5.50 38.35 -11.32
CA PRO A 943 -4.96 37.37 -12.28
C PRO A 943 -5.09 35.93 -11.79
N THR A 944 -4.84 35.70 -10.51
CA THR A 944 -4.95 34.39 -9.85
C THR A 944 -6.38 33.85 -9.84
N GLN A 945 -7.38 34.74 -9.76
CA GLN A 945 -8.79 34.38 -9.89
C GLN A 945 -9.15 34.04 -11.34
N ALA A 946 -8.69 34.81 -12.33
CA ALA A 946 -8.97 34.46 -13.73
C ALA A 946 -8.35 33.09 -14.12
N LEU A 947 -7.16 32.77 -13.61
CA LEU A 947 -6.54 31.45 -13.84
C LEU A 947 -7.37 30.30 -13.26
N LEU A 948 -7.85 30.43 -12.03
CA LEU A 948 -8.68 29.38 -11.42
C LEU A 948 -10.06 29.28 -12.08
N ASP A 949 -10.60 30.38 -12.60
CA ASP A 949 -11.84 30.38 -13.35
C ASP A 949 -11.67 29.59 -14.67
N VAL A 950 -10.61 29.87 -15.44
CA VAL A 950 -10.30 29.12 -16.66
C VAL A 950 -10.00 27.65 -16.36
N PHE A 951 -9.30 27.34 -15.27
CA PHE A 951 -9.07 25.96 -14.83
C PHE A 951 -10.39 25.24 -14.51
N THR A 952 -11.32 25.92 -13.82
CA THR A 952 -12.64 25.37 -13.51
C THR A 952 -13.42 25.05 -14.79
N ILE A 953 -13.44 25.95 -15.78
CA ILE A 953 -14.10 25.71 -17.07
C ILE A 953 -13.49 24.49 -17.76
N ARG A 954 -12.15 24.41 -17.81
CA ARG A 954 -11.44 23.29 -18.43
C ARG A 954 -11.74 21.96 -17.74
N GLU A 955 -11.75 21.90 -16.42
CA GLU A 955 -12.04 20.66 -15.70
C GLU A 955 -13.50 20.26 -15.92
N GLU A 956 -14.45 21.15 -15.64
CA GLU A 956 -15.90 20.85 -15.66
C GLU A 956 -16.45 20.56 -17.07
N ILE A 957 -15.96 21.24 -18.11
CA ILE A 957 -16.46 21.07 -19.49
C ILE A 957 -15.49 20.27 -20.38
N GLY A 958 -14.21 20.20 -20.02
CA GLY A 958 -13.15 19.55 -20.79
C GLY A 958 -12.39 20.46 -21.75
N THR A 959 -12.97 21.60 -22.15
CA THR A 959 -12.36 22.58 -23.05
C THR A 959 -12.85 23.98 -22.74
N VAL A 960 -12.06 24.98 -23.09
CA VAL A 960 -12.44 26.41 -23.03
C VAL A 960 -12.81 26.93 -24.42
N ASN A 961 -12.49 26.17 -25.48
CA ASN A 961 -12.74 26.56 -26.86
C ASN A 961 -14.19 26.26 -27.26
N SER A 962 -14.71 27.09 -28.18
CA SER A 962 -16.04 26.97 -28.79
C SER A 962 -17.22 27.09 -27.82
N LEU A 963 -17.01 27.67 -26.64
CA LEU A 963 -18.04 27.90 -25.63
C LEU A 963 -18.68 29.29 -25.75
N THR A 964 -19.94 29.40 -25.36
CA THR A 964 -20.64 30.65 -25.08
C THR A 964 -20.60 30.93 -23.57
N ILE A 965 -19.90 31.99 -23.17
CA ILE A 965 -19.70 32.35 -21.75
C ILE A 965 -20.48 33.63 -21.44
N THR A 966 -21.37 33.56 -20.46
CA THR A 966 -22.26 34.64 -20.05
C THR A 966 -21.85 35.16 -18.68
N MET A 967 -21.51 36.45 -18.59
CA MET A 967 -21.10 37.13 -17.36
C MET A 967 -22.22 38.04 -16.86
N VAL A 968 -22.58 37.91 -15.58
CA VAL A 968 -23.79 38.52 -15.03
C VAL A 968 -23.50 39.24 -13.71
N GLY A 969 -24.07 40.43 -13.51
CA GLY A 969 -24.01 41.17 -12.24
C GLY A 969 -23.30 42.52 -12.36
N ASP A 970 -22.39 42.82 -11.42
CA ASP A 970 -21.55 44.03 -11.45
C ASP A 970 -20.37 43.83 -12.42
N LEU A 971 -20.59 44.15 -13.69
CA LEU A 971 -19.58 44.07 -14.74
C LEU A 971 -18.72 45.34 -14.81
N LYS A 972 -19.22 46.47 -14.32
CA LYS A 972 -18.51 47.75 -14.33
C LYS A 972 -17.30 47.74 -13.39
N ASN A 973 -17.48 47.23 -12.17
CA ASN A 973 -16.46 47.30 -11.12
C ASN A 973 -15.89 45.91 -10.74
N GLY A 974 -16.33 44.83 -11.42
CA GLY A 974 -15.92 43.46 -11.15
C GLY A 974 -14.52 43.12 -11.67
N ARG A 975 -13.47 43.33 -10.85
CA ARG A 975 -12.07 42.99 -11.20
C ARG A 975 -11.89 41.55 -11.71
N THR A 976 -12.65 40.61 -11.16
CA THR A 976 -12.59 39.18 -11.53
C THR A 976 -13.11 38.97 -12.96
N VAL A 977 -14.20 39.66 -13.31
CA VAL A 977 -14.81 39.62 -14.65
C VAL A 977 -13.89 40.26 -15.68
N HIS A 978 -13.26 41.40 -15.35
CA HIS A 978 -12.32 42.08 -16.24
C HIS A 978 -11.11 41.20 -16.55
N SER A 979 -10.53 40.56 -15.53
CA SER A 979 -9.42 39.62 -15.70
C SER A 979 -9.83 38.38 -16.49
N LEU A 980 -11.01 37.81 -16.22
CA LEU A 980 -11.50 36.63 -16.95
C LEU A 980 -11.76 36.94 -18.42
N ALA A 981 -12.44 38.06 -18.74
CA ALA A 981 -12.71 38.47 -20.11
C ALA A 981 -11.43 38.68 -20.92
N LYS A 982 -10.42 39.32 -20.32
CA LYS A 982 -9.09 39.49 -20.94
C LYS A 982 -8.38 38.15 -21.14
N LEU A 983 -8.39 37.26 -20.14
CA LEU A 983 -7.67 35.98 -20.23
C LEU A 983 -8.29 35.01 -21.24
N LEU A 984 -9.63 35.03 -21.37
CA LEU A 984 -10.37 34.23 -22.36
C LEU A 984 -10.01 34.58 -23.81
N THR A 985 -9.43 35.75 -24.08
CA THR A 985 -8.93 36.12 -25.41
C THR A 985 -7.77 35.25 -25.91
N LEU A 986 -7.12 34.48 -25.03
CA LEU A 986 -6.08 33.51 -25.38
C LEU A 986 -6.66 32.17 -25.89
N TYR A 987 -7.98 31.99 -25.81
CA TYR A 987 -8.72 30.81 -26.27
C TYR A 987 -9.67 31.15 -27.43
N ARG A 988 -10.09 30.13 -28.19
CA ARG A 988 -11.07 30.28 -29.28
C ARG A 988 -12.50 30.22 -28.73
N VAL A 989 -12.90 31.18 -27.91
CA VAL A 989 -14.25 31.28 -27.35
C VAL A 989 -15.23 31.69 -28.47
N ARG A 990 -16.42 31.06 -28.52
CA ARG A 990 -17.42 31.35 -29.56
C ARG A 990 -18.02 32.75 -29.39
N GLU A 991 -18.41 33.07 -28.17
CA GLU A 991 -19.12 34.32 -27.85
C GLU A 991 -19.02 34.65 -26.35
N LEU A 992 -18.86 35.94 -26.03
CA LEU A 992 -19.01 36.48 -24.68
C LEU A 992 -20.30 37.28 -24.57
N ARG A 993 -21.13 36.98 -23.57
CA ARG A 993 -22.39 37.67 -23.33
C ARG A 993 -22.36 38.41 -22.00
N TYR A 994 -22.88 39.62 -21.98
CA TYR A 994 -22.91 40.47 -20.79
C TYR A 994 -24.36 40.72 -20.38
N VAL A 995 -24.71 40.32 -19.15
CA VAL A 995 -26.02 40.57 -18.55
C VAL A 995 -25.85 41.51 -17.36
N SER A 996 -26.31 42.74 -17.51
CA SER A 996 -26.19 43.75 -16.45
C SER A 996 -27.25 44.82 -16.61
N VAL A 997 -27.56 45.53 -15.53
CA VAL A 997 -28.29 46.80 -15.64
C VAL A 997 -27.40 47.85 -16.32
N PRO A 998 -27.95 48.83 -17.06
CA PRO A 998 -27.16 49.82 -17.80
C PRO A 998 -26.09 50.54 -16.97
N SER A 999 -26.37 50.80 -15.69
CA SER A 999 -25.44 51.46 -14.74
C SER A 999 -24.21 50.61 -14.38
N LEU A 1000 -24.29 49.28 -14.52
CA LEU A 1000 -23.25 48.31 -14.20
C LEU A 1000 -22.67 47.59 -15.44
N SER A 1001 -22.84 48.19 -16.62
CA SER A 1001 -22.36 47.64 -17.89
C SER A 1001 -20.83 47.50 -17.95
N MET A 1002 -20.38 46.52 -18.75
CA MET A 1002 -18.95 46.26 -18.97
C MET A 1002 -18.23 47.51 -19.49
N PRO A 1003 -17.09 47.93 -18.91
CA PRO A 1003 -16.39 49.14 -19.35
C PRO A 1003 -15.98 49.08 -20.82
N PRO A 1004 -16.05 50.21 -21.57
CA PRO A 1004 -15.66 50.28 -22.98
C PRO A 1004 -14.24 49.78 -23.24
N GLU A 1005 -13.30 50.05 -22.34
CA GLU A 1005 -11.90 49.61 -22.45
C GLU A 1005 -11.77 48.08 -22.54
N ILE A 1006 -12.52 47.34 -21.72
CA ILE A 1006 -12.51 45.87 -21.72
C ILE A 1006 -13.18 45.34 -22.99
N LYS A 1007 -14.33 45.91 -23.37
CA LYS A 1007 -15.05 45.52 -24.60
C LYS A 1007 -14.19 45.74 -25.84
N ASN A 1008 -13.47 46.86 -25.91
CA ASN A 1008 -12.56 47.17 -27.01
C ASN A 1008 -11.37 46.22 -27.06
N PHE A 1009 -10.83 45.83 -25.90
CA PHE A 1009 -9.76 44.82 -25.83
C PHE A 1009 -10.22 43.44 -26.30
N VAL A 1010 -11.41 42.99 -25.90
CA VAL A 1010 -11.98 41.72 -26.39
C VAL A 1010 -12.28 41.79 -27.88
N LYS A 1011 -12.80 42.92 -28.35
CA LYS A 1011 -13.11 43.16 -29.78
C LYS A 1011 -11.85 43.13 -30.64
N SER A 1012 -10.73 43.70 -30.17
CA SER A 1012 -9.46 43.68 -30.91
C SER A 1012 -8.87 42.28 -31.07
N ARG A 1013 -9.34 41.30 -30.29
CA ARG A 1013 -8.97 39.88 -30.38
C ARG A 1013 -9.97 39.02 -31.15
N GLY A 1014 -11.02 39.63 -31.72
CA GLY A 1014 -11.94 38.96 -32.66
C GLY A 1014 -13.03 38.09 -32.01
N ILE A 1015 -13.29 38.22 -30.71
CA ILE A 1015 -14.37 37.47 -30.04
C ILE A 1015 -15.71 38.21 -30.17
N LYS A 1016 -16.77 37.49 -30.58
CA LYS A 1016 -18.13 38.03 -30.68
C LYS A 1016 -18.67 38.40 -29.29
N GLN A 1017 -19.31 39.57 -29.18
CA GLN A 1017 -19.84 40.10 -27.92
C GLN A 1017 -21.31 40.50 -28.08
N GLU A 1018 -22.15 40.14 -27.11
CA GLU A 1018 -23.57 40.52 -27.08
C GLU A 1018 -23.98 40.99 -25.67
N GLU A 1019 -24.95 41.91 -25.60
CA GLU A 1019 -25.45 42.47 -24.34
C GLU A 1019 -26.93 42.14 -24.15
N TYR A 1020 -27.31 41.79 -22.93
CA TYR A 1020 -28.66 41.38 -22.55
C TYR A 1020 -29.10 42.11 -21.28
N THR A 1021 -30.38 42.45 -21.21
CA THR A 1021 -30.99 43.11 -20.04
C THR A 1021 -31.74 42.15 -19.12
N SER A 1022 -31.94 40.90 -19.55
CA SER A 1022 -32.58 39.83 -18.78
C SER A 1022 -31.73 38.57 -18.80
N LEU A 1023 -31.67 37.87 -17.67
CA LEU A 1023 -30.98 36.58 -17.56
C LEU A 1023 -31.71 35.49 -18.37
N GLU A 1024 -33.04 35.54 -18.43
CA GLU A 1024 -33.87 34.53 -19.10
C GLU A 1024 -33.58 34.39 -20.60
N SER A 1025 -33.28 35.51 -21.28
CA SER A 1025 -33.00 35.52 -22.72
C SER A 1025 -31.59 35.03 -23.06
N ALA A 1026 -30.64 35.17 -22.14
CA ALA A 1026 -29.25 34.73 -22.38
C ALA A 1026 -29.03 33.22 -22.11
N LEU A 1027 -29.83 32.61 -21.23
CA LEU A 1027 -29.62 31.24 -20.72
C LEU A 1027 -29.68 30.09 -21.76
N PRO A 1028 -30.58 30.06 -22.75
CA PRO A 1028 -30.77 28.88 -23.61
C PRO A 1028 -29.51 28.42 -24.36
N ASP A 1029 -28.67 29.37 -24.77
CA ASP A 1029 -27.44 29.11 -25.52
C ASP A 1029 -26.16 29.24 -24.67
N THR A 1030 -26.28 29.49 -23.35
CA THR A 1030 -25.13 29.66 -22.44
C THR A 1030 -24.52 28.30 -22.08
N ASP A 1031 -23.19 28.18 -22.16
CA ASP A 1031 -22.43 26.99 -21.69
C ASP A 1031 -21.79 27.23 -20.31
N VAL A 1032 -21.35 28.45 -20.04
CA VAL A 1032 -20.80 28.87 -18.74
C VAL A 1032 -21.51 30.14 -18.27
N LEU A 1033 -22.14 30.09 -17.11
CA LEU A 1033 -22.75 31.24 -16.45
C LEU A 1033 -21.85 31.71 -15.29
N TYR A 1034 -21.19 32.86 -15.45
CA TYR A 1034 -20.32 33.46 -14.44
C TYR A 1034 -21.07 34.61 -13.73
N MET A 1035 -21.59 34.32 -12.55
CA MET A 1035 -22.33 35.27 -11.73
C MET A 1035 -21.37 36.09 -10.86
N THR A 1036 -21.66 37.38 -10.65
CA THR A 1036 -20.97 38.22 -9.67
C THR A 1036 -21.94 38.91 -8.72
N ARG A 1037 -21.50 39.07 -7.48
CA ARG A 1037 -22.23 39.84 -6.47
C ARG A 1037 -22.26 41.33 -6.82
N VAL A 1038 -23.37 41.98 -6.50
CA VAL A 1038 -23.47 43.43 -6.45
C VAL A 1038 -23.04 43.89 -5.07
N GLN A 1039 -21.97 44.70 -4.98
CA GLN A 1039 -21.37 45.14 -3.71
C GLN A 1039 -22.10 46.37 -3.16
N LYS A 1040 -22.61 46.30 -1.92
CA LYS A 1040 -23.36 47.39 -1.26
C LYS A 1040 -22.52 48.66 -1.15
N GLU A 1041 -21.24 48.49 -0.83
CA GLU A 1041 -20.26 49.55 -0.60
C GLU A 1041 -19.93 50.41 -1.83
N ARG A 1042 -20.46 50.06 -3.01
CA ARG A 1042 -20.22 50.79 -4.27
C ARG A 1042 -21.38 51.69 -4.71
N PHE A 1043 -22.46 51.73 -3.93
CA PHE A 1043 -23.63 52.57 -4.17
C PHE A 1043 -23.66 53.73 -3.17
N SER A 1044 -24.03 54.93 -3.65
CA SER A 1044 -24.22 56.11 -2.81
C SER A 1044 -25.58 56.12 -2.09
N SER A 1045 -26.55 55.35 -2.58
CA SER A 1045 -27.89 55.21 -2.00
C SER A 1045 -28.25 53.74 -1.75
N GLU A 1046 -28.78 53.44 -0.57
CA GLU A 1046 -29.24 52.09 -0.19
C GLU A 1046 -30.45 51.63 -1.01
N GLU A 1047 -31.30 52.56 -1.46
CA GLU A 1047 -32.45 52.26 -2.32
C GLU A 1047 -32.03 51.78 -3.72
N GLU A 1048 -30.99 52.39 -4.29
CA GLU A 1048 -30.42 52.00 -5.59
C GLU A 1048 -29.77 50.61 -5.52
N TYR A 1049 -29.11 50.31 -4.40
CA TYR A 1049 -28.56 49.00 -4.11
C TYR A 1049 -29.66 47.92 -4.01
N ILE A 1050 -30.71 48.15 -3.23
CA ILE A 1050 -31.80 47.18 -3.05
C ILE A 1050 -32.50 46.89 -4.39
N LYS A 1051 -32.74 47.91 -5.21
CA LYS A 1051 -33.35 47.77 -6.54
C LYS A 1051 -32.48 46.96 -7.51
N THR A 1052 -31.15 47.08 -7.42
CA THR A 1052 -30.20 46.46 -8.36
C THR A 1052 -29.78 45.05 -7.91
N ARG A 1053 -29.72 44.80 -6.60
CA ARG A 1053 -29.29 43.53 -5.99
C ARG A 1053 -30.15 42.33 -6.38
N SER A 1054 -31.47 42.53 -6.55
CA SER A 1054 -32.41 41.45 -6.90
C SER A 1054 -32.71 41.38 -8.40
N ALA A 1055 -32.00 42.15 -9.24
CA ALA A 1055 -32.28 42.21 -10.68
C ALA A 1055 -31.95 40.89 -11.40
N PHE A 1056 -30.97 40.14 -10.90
CA PHE A 1056 -30.53 38.88 -11.49
C PHE A 1056 -30.34 37.83 -10.39
N GLU A 1057 -31.27 36.88 -10.30
CA GLU A 1057 -31.22 35.77 -9.34
C GLU A 1057 -31.27 34.43 -10.07
N VAL A 1058 -30.33 33.54 -9.74
CA VAL A 1058 -30.33 32.15 -10.20
C VAL A 1058 -31.16 31.30 -9.25
N THR A 1059 -32.31 30.82 -9.72
CA THR A 1059 -33.20 29.91 -8.99
C THR A 1059 -33.37 28.57 -9.72
N PRO A 1060 -33.68 27.45 -9.02
CA PRO A 1060 -33.95 26.17 -9.68
C PRO A 1060 -35.01 26.26 -10.79
N LYS A 1061 -36.06 27.09 -10.59
CA LYS A 1061 -37.11 27.33 -11.58
C LYS A 1061 -36.57 27.97 -12.86
N LEU A 1062 -35.75 29.02 -12.73
CA LEU A 1062 -35.12 29.69 -13.87
C LEU A 1062 -34.22 28.73 -14.66
N MET A 1063 -33.50 27.89 -13.92
CA MET A 1063 -32.52 26.95 -14.47
C MET A 1063 -33.13 25.80 -15.27
N THR A 1064 -34.46 25.63 -15.29
CA THR A 1064 -35.16 24.72 -16.21
C THR A 1064 -35.02 25.11 -17.68
N LYS A 1065 -34.82 26.41 -17.96
CA LYS A 1065 -34.63 26.97 -19.31
C LYS A 1065 -33.18 26.88 -19.82
N ALA A 1066 -32.23 26.53 -18.95
CA ALA A 1066 -30.81 26.47 -19.28
C ALA A 1066 -30.40 25.09 -19.85
N LYS A 1067 -29.26 25.03 -20.57
CA LYS A 1067 -28.73 23.75 -21.06
C LYS A 1067 -28.45 22.79 -19.91
N LYS A 1068 -28.67 21.49 -20.17
CA LYS A 1068 -28.39 20.42 -19.19
C LYS A 1068 -26.91 20.33 -18.79
N LYS A 1069 -25.99 20.64 -19.72
CA LYS A 1069 -24.53 20.57 -19.53
C LYS A 1069 -23.86 21.92 -19.18
N MET A 1070 -24.65 22.97 -18.92
CA MET A 1070 -24.12 24.29 -18.54
C MET A 1070 -23.52 24.24 -17.13
N ILE A 1071 -22.51 25.06 -16.84
CA ILE A 1071 -22.00 25.24 -15.46
C ILE A 1071 -22.26 26.66 -14.95
N VAL A 1072 -22.45 26.80 -13.64
CA VAL A 1072 -22.64 28.07 -12.92
C VAL A 1072 -21.48 28.30 -11.97
N MET A 1073 -20.77 29.42 -12.15
CA MET A 1073 -19.58 29.81 -11.41
C MET A 1073 -19.80 31.13 -10.68
N HIS A 1074 -19.07 31.33 -9.57
CA HIS A 1074 -19.18 32.54 -8.75
C HIS A 1074 -17.90 32.77 -7.92
N PRO A 1075 -17.34 34.00 -7.89
CA PRO A 1075 -16.08 34.27 -7.17
C PRO A 1075 -16.20 34.21 -5.64
N LEU A 1076 -17.43 34.20 -5.10
CA LEU A 1076 -17.79 34.22 -3.67
C LEU A 1076 -17.26 35.48 -2.93
N PRO A 1077 -17.88 35.86 -1.79
CA PRO A 1077 -19.07 35.27 -1.16
C PRO A 1077 -20.35 35.59 -1.96
N ARG A 1078 -21.30 34.65 -1.97
CA ARG A 1078 -22.63 34.91 -2.53
C ARG A 1078 -23.50 35.63 -1.53
N VAL A 1079 -24.45 36.47 -1.98
CA VAL A 1079 -25.35 37.18 -1.06
C VAL A 1079 -26.83 36.90 -1.34
N CYS A 1080 -27.29 37.05 -2.58
CA CYS A 1080 -28.65 36.63 -3.01
C CYS A 1080 -28.77 36.29 -4.49
N GLU A 1081 -27.75 36.60 -5.28
CA GLU A 1081 -27.71 36.40 -6.72
C GLU A 1081 -27.78 34.92 -7.12
N ILE A 1082 -27.53 33.99 -6.19
CA ILE A 1082 -27.74 32.55 -6.35
C ILE A 1082 -28.52 32.04 -5.15
N SER A 1083 -29.70 31.46 -5.38
CA SER A 1083 -30.50 30.83 -4.34
C SER A 1083 -29.77 29.61 -3.74
N PRO A 1084 -29.75 29.43 -2.41
CA PRO A 1084 -29.19 28.23 -1.77
C PRO A 1084 -29.85 26.92 -2.21
N ASP A 1085 -31.09 26.95 -2.68
CA ASP A 1085 -31.78 25.75 -3.19
C ASP A 1085 -31.12 25.19 -4.45
N PHE A 1086 -30.28 25.98 -5.12
CA PHE A 1086 -29.53 25.57 -6.30
C PHE A 1086 -28.23 24.79 -5.96
N ASP A 1087 -27.83 24.70 -4.70
CA ASP A 1087 -26.56 24.08 -4.28
C ASP A 1087 -26.43 22.60 -4.65
N THR A 1088 -27.57 21.91 -4.69
CA THR A 1088 -27.63 20.47 -4.97
C THR A 1088 -27.64 20.18 -6.47
N ASP A 1089 -27.81 21.20 -7.33
CA ASP A 1089 -27.82 21.04 -8.78
C ASP A 1089 -26.39 20.75 -9.27
N PRO A 1090 -26.18 19.71 -10.12
CA PRO A 1090 -24.85 19.38 -10.63
C PRO A 1090 -24.20 20.50 -11.43
N ARG A 1091 -24.98 21.46 -11.94
CA ARG A 1091 -24.45 22.62 -12.66
C ARG A 1091 -23.81 23.65 -11.72
N ALA A 1092 -24.04 23.58 -10.40
CA ALA A 1092 -23.43 24.47 -9.42
C ALA A 1092 -21.94 24.14 -9.21
N ALA A 1093 -21.05 24.93 -9.82
CA ALA A 1093 -19.61 24.72 -9.79
C ALA A 1093 -18.85 25.64 -8.82
N TYR A 1094 -19.50 26.65 -8.22
CA TYR A 1094 -18.83 27.69 -7.43
C TYR A 1094 -18.13 27.21 -6.13
N PHE A 1095 -18.57 26.11 -5.52
CA PHE A 1095 -17.82 25.49 -4.42
C PHE A 1095 -16.65 24.63 -4.91
N ARG A 1096 -16.79 23.89 -6.02
CA ARG A 1096 -15.68 23.17 -6.67
C ARG A 1096 -14.61 24.14 -7.18
N GLN A 1097 -15.02 25.27 -7.76
CA GLN A 1097 -14.16 26.40 -8.15
C GLN A 1097 -13.30 26.90 -6.99
N THR A 1098 -13.83 26.87 -5.75
CA THR A 1098 -13.06 27.24 -4.55
C THR A 1098 -11.94 26.25 -4.25
N GLU A 1099 -12.23 24.96 -4.34
CA GLU A 1099 -11.21 23.90 -4.20
C GLU A 1099 -10.17 23.97 -5.32
N TYR A 1100 -10.60 24.13 -6.56
CA TYR A 1100 -9.72 24.25 -7.72
C TYR A 1100 -8.75 25.44 -7.62
N GLY A 1101 -9.15 26.52 -6.96
CA GLY A 1101 -8.29 27.64 -6.65
C GLY A 1101 -7.07 27.28 -5.80
N MET A 1102 -7.09 26.21 -5.02
CA MET A 1102 -5.92 25.75 -4.26
C MET A 1102 -4.86 25.16 -5.20
N PHE A 1103 -5.23 24.28 -6.12
CA PHE A 1103 -4.28 23.61 -7.02
C PHE A 1103 -3.62 24.58 -8.01
N VAL A 1104 -4.36 25.56 -8.51
CA VAL A 1104 -3.80 26.61 -9.36
C VAL A 1104 -2.78 27.45 -8.59
N ARG A 1105 -3.02 27.73 -7.31
CA ARG A 1105 -2.06 28.45 -6.46
C ARG A 1105 -0.84 27.61 -6.15
N MET A 1106 -0.99 26.30 -5.93
CA MET A 1106 0.14 25.38 -5.80
C MET A 1106 1.03 25.40 -7.05
N ALA A 1107 0.41 25.30 -8.24
CA ALA A 1107 1.12 25.38 -9.52
C ALA A 1107 1.85 26.71 -9.69
N LEU A 1108 1.19 27.83 -9.40
CA LEU A 1108 1.80 29.16 -9.47
C LEU A 1108 3.00 29.31 -8.52
N LEU A 1109 2.86 28.90 -7.25
CA LEU A 1109 3.94 28.98 -6.27
C LEU A 1109 5.12 28.11 -6.69
N THR A 1110 4.86 26.89 -7.17
CA THR A 1110 5.89 25.96 -7.67
C THR A 1110 6.64 26.57 -8.85
N LEU A 1111 5.95 27.12 -9.83
CA LEU A 1111 6.58 27.66 -11.04
C LEU A 1111 7.32 28.98 -10.78
N VAL A 1112 6.87 29.80 -9.82
CA VAL A 1112 7.53 31.07 -9.47
C VAL A 1112 8.79 30.82 -8.61
N LEU A 1113 8.75 29.86 -7.69
CA LEU A 1113 9.86 29.56 -6.78
C LEU A 1113 10.81 28.47 -7.31
N GLY A 1114 10.36 27.65 -8.25
CA GLY A 1114 11.05 26.46 -8.75
C GLY A 1114 12.32 26.72 -9.54
N HIS A 1115 12.66 27.97 -9.84
CA HIS A 1115 13.97 28.33 -10.39
C HIS A 1115 15.14 28.12 -9.41
N SER A 1116 14.84 27.74 -8.16
CA SER A 1116 15.81 27.45 -7.10
C SER A 1116 15.76 26.01 -6.59
N LEU A 1117 15.03 25.12 -7.29
CA LEU A 1117 14.92 23.68 -7.03
C LEU A 1117 16.09 22.88 -7.62
#